data_AF-A4H672-F1
#
_entry.id   AF-A4H672-F1
#
_cell.length_a   1.000
_cell.length_b   1.000
_cell.length_c   1.000
_cell.angle_alpha   90.00
_cell.angle_beta   90.00
_cell.angle_gamma   90.00
#
_symmetry.space_group_name_H-M   'P 1'
#
loop_
_entity.id
_entity.type
_entity.pdbx_description
1 polymer ?
#
loop_
_entity_poly.entity_id
_entity_poly.type
_entity_poly.pdbx_seq_one_letter_code
_entity_poly.pdbx_strand_id
1 'polypeptide(L)'
;MDRLYHTTVEPVLLRECQQGGEETAAANLTTALHRVPKVDLHCHLNGSVSAPLLAHLERLLIHGGAPASGPDRGNGGGKVGDDEASHTSFFNSQEKRKHNGLTASPADRTGGAAAATPAELMHRCFTVFEAIYTVMTSLAFTRLAVQDVLFASAAENILVMEIRTSMRDGMRRTFRQDVADEEVTKEMYVDTVTKTVEHLLCGGLVDLATGELLSAEASAHVLAWGKASLKHDCTAKDEASEEGAAAQWWQLYENIYCSLLQPESGASCIQERRRYFLDHILSNLTERMHVRLLLSINRGATEAAAWEAVRLTTKTQQRQIMEFHSWCMVHMWGRNGGGTGHDAGIRHSSSLGSRTDASLFPSFLHRRLRQTCWVTGMDLSGNCYKGTYMVLEPALAAARKGGAAVQDSNGTDTSSSDIRVTASITIHAGEKQDPQELHEMVLFAPERWGHLVFTDNTSLSAILAAQQGIELCLTSNLLTGGHSHVVDHHLGGLLQLWESMPESRGGVEEGTNSFPCYVATEAVRLAHREARAMRRCGGPITVSESSETANADSGDTASTFVLPNISFHTDDRGVFGTTLSKELHLASQHPAIGQLCNRLTATVAGVTNGDAASQTPSAATLAHFFWLLERLSLAQVFELPLPVQLLAAALHDSYSCVSEPAAAYEGCALGVLQGAEMGDWRDWESFVRVCNSIAASPVDATTAPSVTPLPSRLSRWEWAWLTKCFDRYYD
;
A
#
# COMPACT_ATOMS: atom_id res chain seq x y z
N MET A 1 -6.08 -6.86 22.71
CA MET A 1 -4.90 -6.11 22.25
C MET A 1 -3.83 -6.11 23.33
N ASP A 2 -4.07 -5.53 24.52
CA ASP A 2 -3.11 -5.44 25.64
C ASP A 2 -2.34 -6.73 25.95
N ARG A 3 -3.03 -7.86 26.13
CA ARG A 3 -2.37 -9.15 26.40
C ARG A 3 -1.41 -9.55 25.28
N LEU A 4 -1.84 -9.45 24.01
CA LEU A 4 -1.03 -9.80 22.85
C LEU A 4 0.19 -8.88 22.73
N TYR A 5 -0.03 -7.58 22.96
CA TYR A 5 1.04 -6.59 22.92
C TYR A 5 2.16 -6.96 23.89
N HIS A 6 1.85 -7.20 25.17
CA HIS A 6 2.84 -7.54 26.18
C HIS A 6 3.49 -8.92 26.00
N THR A 7 2.77 -9.91 25.44
CA THR A 7 3.33 -11.27 25.27
C THR A 7 4.16 -11.42 24.00
N THR A 8 3.85 -10.65 22.95
CA THR A 8 4.34 -10.93 21.60
C THR A 8 5.05 -9.73 20.98
N VAL A 9 4.42 -8.55 21.00
CA VAL A 9 4.93 -7.35 20.31
C VAL A 9 6.06 -6.69 21.09
N GLU A 10 5.83 -6.41 22.37
CA GLU A 10 6.77 -5.73 23.26
C GLU A 10 8.12 -6.47 23.35
N PRO A 11 8.18 -7.81 23.50
CA PRO A 11 9.46 -8.52 23.52
C PRO A 11 10.25 -8.46 22.20
N VAL A 12 9.59 -8.23 21.05
CA VAL A 12 10.25 -8.12 19.75
C VAL A 12 10.80 -6.70 19.54
N LEU A 13 10.03 -5.68 19.91
CA LEU A 13 10.42 -4.27 19.76
C LEU A 13 11.46 -3.83 20.81
N LEU A 14 11.34 -4.31 22.05
CA LEU A 14 12.22 -3.87 23.15
C LEU A 14 13.56 -4.60 23.22
N ARG A 15 13.68 -5.80 22.65
CA ARG A 15 14.92 -6.62 22.73
C ARG A 15 16.15 -5.91 22.16
N GLU A 16 15.98 -5.10 21.11
CA GLU A 16 17.06 -4.36 20.45
C GLU A 16 17.33 -3.01 21.14
N CYS A 17 16.27 -2.35 21.65
CA CYS A 17 16.39 -1.05 22.31
C CYS A 17 17.18 -1.11 23.63
N GLN A 18 17.36 -2.30 24.21
CA GLN A 18 18.04 -2.53 25.49
C GLN A 18 19.53 -2.92 25.36
N GLN A 19 20.07 -3.07 24.14
CA GLN A 19 21.42 -3.62 23.92
C GLN A 19 22.55 -2.59 23.67
N GLY A 20 22.35 -1.28 23.89
CA GLY A 20 23.41 -0.28 23.66
C GLY A 20 23.37 0.95 24.59
N GLY A 21 24.52 1.62 24.77
CA GLY A 21 24.68 2.87 25.54
C GLY A 21 24.20 4.12 24.79
N GLU A 22 24.25 5.31 25.42
CA GLU A 22 23.65 6.57 24.91
C GLU A 22 24.09 6.99 23.48
N GLU A 23 25.28 6.61 23.01
CA GLU A 23 25.76 6.87 21.64
C GLU A 23 25.05 6.04 20.53
N THR A 24 24.12 5.14 20.88
CA THR A 24 23.48 4.17 19.96
C THR A 24 21.98 4.40 19.71
N ALA A 25 21.35 5.43 20.31
CA ALA A 25 19.88 5.57 20.33
C ALA A 25 19.22 5.70 18.94
N ALA A 26 19.84 6.42 18.00
CA ALA A 26 19.31 6.56 16.64
C ALA A 26 19.39 5.26 15.84
N ALA A 27 20.53 4.54 15.94
CA ALA A 27 20.70 3.23 15.33
C ALA A 27 19.73 2.20 15.92
N ASN A 28 19.47 2.26 17.23
CA ASN A 28 18.50 1.41 17.91
C ASN A 28 17.07 1.66 17.42
N LEU A 29 16.69 2.93 17.19
CA LEU A 29 15.37 3.26 16.64
C LEU A 29 15.20 2.76 15.20
N THR A 30 16.17 2.98 14.32
CA THR A 30 16.09 2.52 12.92
C THR A 30 15.92 1.01 12.83
N THR A 31 16.69 0.24 13.61
CA THR A 31 16.57 -1.22 13.66
C THR A 31 15.21 -1.66 14.22
N ALA A 32 14.71 -0.98 15.26
CA ALA A 32 13.38 -1.26 15.81
C ALA A 32 12.27 -0.94 14.80
N LEU A 33 12.37 0.20 14.11
CA LEU A 33 11.43 0.60 13.06
C LEU A 33 11.43 -0.43 11.93
N HIS A 34 12.59 -0.93 11.48
CA HIS A 34 12.63 -1.98 10.46
C HIS A 34 11.78 -3.20 10.83
N ARG A 35 11.63 -3.55 12.11
CA ARG A 35 10.82 -4.69 12.56
C ARG A 35 9.33 -4.41 12.69
N VAL A 36 8.91 -3.15 12.74
CA VAL A 36 7.50 -2.79 12.83
C VAL A 36 6.81 -3.19 11.51
N PRO A 37 5.69 -3.95 11.53
CA PRO A 37 4.86 -4.12 10.35
C PRO A 37 4.22 -2.80 9.95
N LYS A 38 4.19 -2.51 8.64
CA LYS A 38 3.81 -1.18 8.12
C LYS A 38 2.71 -1.24 7.07
N VAL A 39 2.13 -0.08 6.82
CA VAL A 39 1.10 0.17 5.80
C VAL A 39 1.58 1.29 4.87
N ASP A 40 1.75 1.01 3.58
CA ASP A 40 2.10 2.02 2.57
C ASP A 40 0.95 2.23 1.58
N LEU A 41 0.30 3.39 1.64
CA LEU A 41 -0.89 3.73 0.85
C LEU A 41 -0.58 4.71 -0.29
N HIS A 42 0.67 5.18 -0.39
CA HIS A 42 1.08 6.19 -1.36
C HIS A 42 2.42 5.80 -1.97
N CYS A 43 2.37 4.86 -2.93
CA CYS A 43 3.53 4.39 -3.65
C CYS A 43 3.25 4.30 -5.16
N HIS A 44 3.76 5.24 -5.95
CA HIS A 44 3.67 5.13 -7.41
C HIS A 44 4.71 4.16 -7.96
N LEU A 45 4.26 3.22 -8.79
CA LEU A 45 5.07 2.13 -9.33
C LEU A 45 6.36 2.62 -9.99
N ASN A 46 6.24 3.56 -10.94
CA ASN A 46 7.39 4.03 -11.72
C ASN A 46 8.35 4.92 -10.91
N GLY A 47 7.82 5.75 -10.01
CA GLY A 47 8.67 6.56 -9.11
C GLY A 47 9.33 5.75 -8.01
N SER A 48 8.87 4.51 -7.80
CA SER A 48 9.37 3.61 -6.76
C SER A 48 10.40 2.59 -7.26
N VAL A 49 10.77 2.60 -8.53
CA VAL A 49 11.81 1.70 -9.06
C VAL A 49 13.18 2.09 -8.49
N SER A 50 13.91 1.12 -7.93
CA SER A 50 15.24 1.37 -7.38
C SER A 50 16.25 1.81 -8.45
N ALA A 51 17.20 2.68 -8.06
CA ALA A 51 18.28 3.09 -8.96
C ALA A 51 19.12 1.91 -9.48
N PRO A 52 19.47 0.89 -8.68
CA PRO A 52 20.14 -0.32 -9.18
C PRO A 52 19.34 -1.06 -10.27
N LEU A 53 18.01 -1.16 -10.13
CA LEU A 53 17.18 -1.77 -11.17
C LEU A 53 17.15 -0.90 -12.42
N LEU A 54 16.94 0.42 -12.31
CA LEU A 54 16.95 1.32 -13.47
C LEU A 54 18.24 1.19 -14.29
N ALA A 55 19.40 1.17 -13.61
CA ALA A 55 20.69 0.93 -14.27
C ALA A 55 20.76 -0.45 -14.95
N HIS A 56 20.12 -1.48 -14.39
CA HIS A 56 20.03 -2.78 -15.04
C HIS A 56 19.15 -2.76 -16.30
N LEU A 57 17.99 -2.10 -16.25
CA LEU A 57 17.10 -1.96 -17.39
C LEU A 57 17.77 -1.20 -18.54
N GLU A 58 18.53 -0.15 -18.24
CA GLU A 58 19.35 0.57 -19.22
C GLU A 58 20.35 -0.36 -19.91
N ARG A 59 21.08 -1.19 -19.15
CA ARG A 59 22.01 -2.17 -19.72
C ARG A 59 21.30 -3.15 -20.66
N LEU A 60 20.10 -3.60 -20.31
CA LEU A 60 19.28 -4.49 -21.14
C LEU A 60 18.83 -3.82 -22.44
N LEU A 61 18.48 -2.53 -22.41
CA LEU A 61 18.14 -1.75 -23.60
C LEU A 61 19.33 -1.60 -24.57
N ILE A 62 20.52 -1.31 -24.04
CA ILE A 62 21.73 -1.10 -24.85
C ILE A 62 22.22 -2.41 -25.48
N HIS A 63 22.21 -3.50 -24.72
CA HIS A 63 22.84 -4.77 -25.11
C HIS A 63 21.86 -5.79 -25.72
N GLY A 64 20.60 -5.41 -25.96
CA GLY A 64 19.61 -6.27 -26.60
C GLY A 64 19.31 -7.58 -25.84
N GLY A 65 19.57 -7.62 -24.52
CA GLY A 65 19.33 -8.80 -23.68
C GLY A 65 20.42 -9.89 -23.67
N ALA A 66 21.63 -9.62 -24.19
CA ALA A 66 22.76 -10.55 -24.03
C ALA A 66 23.37 -10.47 -22.61
N PRO A 67 23.60 -11.59 -21.90
CA PRO A 67 24.30 -11.56 -20.62
C PRO A 67 25.78 -11.20 -20.82
N ALA A 68 26.29 -10.30 -19.99
CA ALA A 68 27.72 -10.02 -19.90
C ALA A 68 28.45 -11.22 -19.27
N SER A 69 28.84 -12.20 -20.08
CA SER A 69 29.66 -13.33 -19.65
C SER A 69 31.09 -13.17 -20.18
N GLY A 70 32.00 -12.76 -19.29
CA GLY A 70 33.45 -12.85 -19.52
C GLY A 70 34.26 -11.96 -18.59
N PRO A 71 35.37 -12.45 -18.01
CA PRO A 71 36.29 -11.58 -17.28
C PRO A 71 36.95 -10.65 -18.28
N ASP A 72 36.99 -9.38 -17.92
CA ASP A 72 37.64 -8.30 -18.65
C ASP A 72 39.01 -8.74 -19.20
N ARG A 73 39.07 -8.97 -20.51
CA ARG A 73 40.31 -9.21 -21.26
C ARG A 73 40.28 -8.33 -22.49
N GLY A 74 40.72 -7.09 -22.28
CA GLY A 74 41.77 -6.47 -23.07
C GLY A 74 41.53 -6.30 -24.58
N ASN A 75 41.34 -5.03 -24.94
CA ASN A 75 41.88 -4.41 -26.15
C ASN A 75 41.11 -4.65 -27.47
N GLY A 76 40.02 -3.90 -27.62
CA GLY A 76 39.41 -3.60 -28.92
C GLY A 76 38.66 -2.28 -28.81
N GLY A 77 39.24 -1.19 -29.34
CA GLY A 77 38.68 0.15 -29.28
C GLY A 77 37.35 0.27 -30.04
N GLY A 78 36.25 0.04 -29.33
CA GLY A 78 34.93 0.57 -29.64
C GLY A 78 34.56 1.54 -28.53
N LYS A 79 34.24 2.78 -28.86
CA LYS A 79 33.77 3.79 -27.89
C LYS A 79 32.60 3.22 -27.11
N VAL A 80 32.82 2.91 -25.83
CA VAL A 80 31.74 2.88 -24.83
C VAL A 80 31.12 4.28 -24.86
N GLY A 81 29.85 4.38 -25.22
CA GLY A 81 29.20 5.67 -25.43
C GLY A 81 29.19 6.50 -24.15
N ASP A 82 29.54 7.78 -24.26
CA ASP A 82 29.50 8.76 -23.17
C ASP A 82 28.11 8.85 -22.48
N ASP A 83 27.06 8.34 -23.12
CA ASP A 83 25.68 8.35 -22.64
C ASP A 83 25.41 7.34 -21.49
N GLU A 84 25.97 6.13 -21.51
CA GLU A 84 25.74 5.10 -20.47
C GLU A 84 26.35 5.52 -19.12
N ALA A 85 27.57 6.07 -19.17
CA ALA A 85 28.22 6.65 -18.00
C ALA A 85 27.48 7.91 -17.50
N SER A 86 26.90 8.70 -18.41
CA SER A 86 26.15 9.91 -18.07
C SER A 86 24.83 9.61 -17.34
N HIS A 87 24.05 8.62 -17.77
CA HIS A 87 22.75 8.28 -17.18
C HIS A 87 22.85 7.46 -15.88
N THR A 88 23.75 6.47 -15.81
CA THR A 88 24.03 5.79 -14.54
C THR A 88 24.66 6.76 -13.53
N SER A 89 25.51 7.70 -13.98
CA SER A 89 25.95 8.82 -13.15
C SER A 89 24.80 9.76 -12.78
N PHE A 90 23.81 9.96 -13.66
CA PHE A 90 22.65 10.81 -13.37
C PHE A 90 21.87 10.28 -12.17
N PHE A 91 21.38 9.04 -12.20
CA PHE A 91 20.60 8.47 -11.09
C PHE A 91 21.43 8.36 -9.79
N ASN A 92 22.69 7.91 -9.86
CA ASN A 92 23.58 7.84 -8.71
C ASN A 92 23.97 9.22 -8.15
N SER A 93 24.12 10.24 -9.01
CA SER A 93 24.41 11.61 -8.59
C SER A 93 23.21 12.27 -7.93
N GLN A 94 21.98 11.87 -8.29
CA GLN A 94 20.76 12.33 -7.63
C GLN A 94 20.65 11.78 -6.20
N GLU A 95 20.92 10.48 -5.99
CA GLU A 95 20.98 9.92 -4.63
C GLU A 95 22.05 10.62 -3.76
N LYS A 96 23.26 10.85 -4.32
CA LYS A 96 24.37 11.52 -3.60
C LYS A 96 24.11 12.99 -3.28
N ARG A 97 23.54 13.77 -4.21
CA ARG A 97 23.19 15.18 -3.96
C ARG A 97 22.15 15.32 -2.84
N LYS A 98 21.27 14.32 -2.69
CA LYS A 98 20.16 14.33 -1.72
C LYS A 98 20.59 13.91 -0.31
N HIS A 99 21.47 12.91 -0.17
CA HIS A 99 22.03 12.55 1.14
C HIS A 99 22.72 13.75 1.82
N ASN A 100 23.41 14.59 1.04
CA ASN A 100 24.04 15.81 1.53
C ASN A 100 23.03 16.93 1.86
N GLY A 101 21.84 16.94 1.25
CA GLY A 101 20.82 17.97 1.48
C GLY A 101 20.03 17.77 2.78
N LEU A 102 19.75 16.51 3.13
CA LEU A 102 18.98 16.11 4.32
C LEU A 102 19.83 16.05 5.61
N THR A 103 21.17 16.02 5.49
CA THR A 103 22.10 15.90 6.63
C THR A 103 22.89 17.18 6.94
N ALA A 104 22.77 18.23 6.12
CA ALA A 104 23.54 19.46 6.29
C ALA A 104 23.07 20.31 7.49
N SER A 105 24.02 20.68 8.36
CA SER A 105 23.81 21.58 9.49
C SER A 105 23.70 23.05 9.04
N PRO A 106 23.00 23.96 9.78
CA PRO A 106 22.76 25.34 9.36
C PRO A 106 24.02 26.17 9.04
N ALA A 107 25.17 25.76 9.57
CA ALA A 107 26.43 26.48 9.42
C ALA A 107 27.09 26.34 8.03
N ASP A 108 26.70 25.37 7.21
CA ASP A 108 27.41 25.02 5.97
C ASP A 108 26.88 25.72 4.70
N ARG A 109 25.82 26.53 4.81
CA ARG A 109 25.24 27.27 3.67
C ARG A 109 25.62 28.75 3.70
N THR A 110 26.91 29.07 3.74
CA THR A 110 27.44 30.44 3.63
C THR A 110 27.77 30.86 2.19
N GLY A 111 26.95 30.45 1.20
CA GLY A 111 27.13 30.82 -0.20
C GLY A 111 25.84 31.35 -0.82
N GLY A 112 25.82 32.62 -1.22
CA GLY A 112 24.65 33.37 -1.70
C GLY A 112 24.10 32.96 -3.07
N ALA A 113 23.73 31.69 -3.26
CA ALA A 113 22.84 31.28 -4.34
C ALA A 113 21.38 31.39 -3.85
N ALA A 114 20.51 32.01 -4.65
CA ALA A 114 19.08 32.07 -4.33
C ALA A 114 18.52 30.63 -4.17
N ALA A 115 17.79 30.39 -3.08
CA ALA A 115 17.14 29.10 -2.86
C ALA A 115 16.11 28.85 -3.98
N ALA A 116 16.11 27.63 -4.54
CA ALA A 116 15.16 27.26 -5.58
C ALA A 116 13.72 27.34 -5.06
N THR A 117 12.80 27.86 -5.88
CA THR A 117 11.38 27.95 -5.54
C THR A 117 10.73 26.57 -5.53
N PRO A 118 9.61 26.36 -4.80
CA PRO A 118 8.86 25.09 -4.83
C PRO A 118 8.47 24.67 -6.27
N ALA A 119 8.12 25.62 -7.13
CA ALA A 119 7.81 25.34 -8.53
C ALA A 119 9.02 24.78 -9.31
N GLU A 120 10.22 25.35 -9.11
CA GLU A 120 11.46 24.86 -9.73
C GLU A 120 11.85 23.48 -9.20
N LEU A 121 11.68 23.23 -7.90
CA LEU A 121 11.94 21.92 -7.29
C LEU A 121 10.98 20.86 -7.83
N MET A 122 9.68 21.18 -7.90
CA MET A 122 8.67 20.29 -8.48
C MET A 122 8.97 20.00 -9.97
N HIS A 123 9.36 21.00 -10.75
CA HIS A 123 9.76 20.81 -12.14
C HIS A 123 10.98 19.88 -12.29
N ARG A 124 11.97 19.98 -11.40
CA ARG A 124 13.12 19.06 -11.37
C ARG A 124 12.69 17.63 -11.08
N CYS A 125 11.75 17.40 -10.16
CA CYS A 125 11.20 16.07 -9.89
C CYS A 125 10.56 15.46 -11.15
N PHE A 126 9.73 16.22 -11.85
CA PHE A 126 9.12 15.73 -13.10
C PHE A 126 10.14 15.45 -14.21
N THR A 127 11.29 16.14 -14.23
CA THR A 127 12.37 15.81 -15.18
C THR A 127 12.96 14.42 -14.91
N VAL A 128 13.01 13.98 -13.64
CA VAL A 128 13.45 12.62 -13.29
C VAL A 128 12.43 11.59 -13.78
N PHE A 129 11.13 11.88 -13.65
CA PHE A 129 10.09 11.01 -14.20
C PHE A 129 10.18 10.85 -15.72
N GLU A 130 10.41 11.93 -16.46
CA GLU A 130 10.63 11.84 -17.90
C GLU A 130 11.81 10.92 -18.22
N ALA A 131 12.92 11.01 -17.47
CA ALA A 131 14.06 10.10 -17.63
C ALA A 131 13.67 8.64 -17.32
N ILE A 132 12.96 8.37 -16.23
CA ILE A 132 12.46 7.03 -15.90
C ILE A 132 11.59 6.49 -17.04
N TYR A 133 10.73 7.32 -17.62
CA TYR A 133 9.83 6.93 -18.70
C TYR A 133 10.54 6.62 -20.02
N THR A 134 11.74 7.17 -20.25
CA THR A 134 12.59 6.79 -21.40
C THR A 134 13.18 5.38 -21.26
N VAL A 135 13.33 4.89 -20.02
CA VAL A 135 13.80 3.52 -19.75
C VAL A 135 12.63 2.55 -19.70
N MET A 136 11.57 2.89 -18.95
CA MET A 136 10.39 2.06 -18.68
C MET A 136 9.48 1.90 -19.92
N THR A 137 9.98 1.33 -21.01
CA THR A 137 9.32 1.34 -22.32
C THR A 137 8.56 0.06 -22.67
N SER A 138 8.64 -0.97 -21.82
CA SER A 138 8.04 -2.28 -22.12
C SER A 138 7.32 -2.93 -20.94
N LEU A 139 6.38 -3.83 -21.23
CA LEU A 139 5.70 -4.65 -20.23
C LEU A 139 6.68 -5.53 -19.46
N ALA A 140 7.71 -6.07 -20.12
CA ALA A 140 8.79 -6.81 -19.47
C ALA A 140 9.46 -6.00 -18.34
N PHE A 141 9.73 -4.71 -18.58
CA PHE A 141 10.26 -3.81 -17.56
C PHE A 141 9.23 -3.46 -16.49
N THR A 142 7.95 -3.34 -16.83
CA THR A 142 6.88 -3.22 -15.83
C THR A 142 6.90 -4.40 -14.86
N ARG A 143 7.12 -5.64 -15.32
CA ARG A 143 7.19 -6.81 -14.43
C ARG A 143 8.38 -6.74 -13.47
N LEU A 144 9.54 -6.35 -14.00
CA LEU A 144 10.75 -6.15 -13.18
C LEU A 144 10.57 -5.05 -12.14
N ALA A 145 9.93 -3.93 -12.52
CA ALA A 145 9.60 -2.85 -11.60
C ALA A 145 8.65 -3.30 -10.49
N VAL A 146 7.61 -4.08 -10.81
CA VAL A 146 6.72 -4.65 -9.80
C VAL A 146 7.50 -5.55 -8.84
N GLN A 147 8.39 -6.41 -9.34
CA GLN A 147 9.23 -7.26 -8.48
C GLN A 147 10.14 -6.44 -7.56
N ASP A 148 10.81 -5.41 -8.08
CA ASP A 148 11.67 -4.53 -7.27
C ASP A 148 10.90 -3.80 -6.18
N VAL A 149 9.74 -3.25 -6.52
CA VAL A 149 8.86 -2.59 -5.55
C VAL A 149 8.43 -3.57 -4.45
N LEU A 150 7.96 -4.76 -4.80
CA LEU A 150 7.51 -5.74 -3.81
C LEU A 150 8.66 -6.33 -2.97
N PHE A 151 9.84 -6.54 -3.54
CA PHE A 151 11.01 -7.01 -2.77
C PHE A 151 11.47 -5.95 -1.77
N ALA A 152 11.56 -4.69 -2.16
CA ALA A 152 11.90 -3.60 -1.26
C ALA A 152 10.84 -3.44 -0.15
N SER A 153 9.55 -3.51 -0.50
CA SER A 153 8.46 -3.41 0.47
C SER A 153 8.44 -4.58 1.46
N ALA A 154 8.67 -5.81 0.99
CA ALA A 154 8.76 -6.98 1.85
C ALA A 154 9.99 -6.94 2.78
N ALA A 155 11.11 -6.36 2.33
CA ALA A 155 12.29 -6.11 3.18
C ALA A 155 12.04 -5.04 4.26
N GLU A 156 11.04 -4.18 4.07
CA GLU A 156 10.62 -3.14 5.02
C GLU A 156 9.45 -3.59 5.91
N ASN A 157 9.11 -4.88 5.90
CA ASN A 157 7.97 -5.43 6.66
C ASN A 157 6.63 -4.73 6.35
N ILE A 158 6.43 -4.28 5.10
CA ILE A 158 5.16 -3.72 4.67
C ILE A 158 4.13 -4.85 4.57
N LEU A 159 3.14 -4.81 5.45
CA LEU A 159 2.04 -5.76 5.50
C LEU A 159 0.98 -5.44 4.44
N VAL A 160 0.63 -4.17 4.28
CA VAL A 160 -0.40 -3.72 3.34
C VAL A 160 0.18 -2.62 2.45
N MET A 161 0.01 -2.77 1.15
CA MET A 161 0.50 -1.83 0.15
C MET A 161 -0.59 -1.48 -0.88
N GLU A 162 -0.76 -0.19 -1.18
CA GLU A 162 -1.56 0.28 -2.33
C GLU A 162 -0.62 0.87 -3.39
N ILE A 163 -0.35 0.08 -4.44
CA ILE A 163 0.43 0.54 -5.58
C ILE A 163 -0.43 1.47 -6.42
N ARG A 164 0.13 2.59 -6.85
CA ARG A 164 -0.48 3.54 -7.78
C ARG A 164 0.23 3.50 -9.11
N THR A 165 -0.49 3.61 -10.21
CA THR A 165 0.16 3.70 -11.51
C THR A 165 -0.67 4.45 -12.53
N SER A 166 -0.02 5.37 -13.24
CA SER A 166 -0.55 5.92 -14.49
C SER A 166 -0.38 4.90 -15.61
N MET A 167 -1.42 4.70 -16.40
CA MET A 167 -1.34 3.88 -17.61
C MET A 167 -0.56 4.63 -18.69
N ARG A 168 0.23 3.91 -19.49
CA ARG A 168 1.11 4.53 -20.48
C ARG A 168 0.79 4.06 -21.89
N ASP A 169 0.92 5.00 -22.82
CA ASP A 169 0.81 4.75 -24.25
C ASP A 169 2.19 4.42 -24.86
N GLY A 170 2.19 3.78 -26.02
CA GLY A 170 3.42 3.51 -26.79
C GLY A 170 4.36 2.49 -26.16
N MET A 171 3.86 1.65 -25.24
CA MET A 171 4.64 0.58 -24.64
C MET A 171 4.85 -0.59 -25.61
N ARG A 172 5.97 -1.29 -25.47
CA ARG A 172 6.25 -2.55 -26.16
C ARG A 172 5.97 -3.75 -25.25
N ARG A 173 5.78 -4.94 -25.80
CA ARG A 173 5.68 -6.16 -24.98
C ARG A 173 7.01 -6.48 -24.30
N THR A 174 8.10 -6.42 -25.06
CA THR A 174 9.46 -6.69 -24.61
C THR A 174 10.39 -5.56 -25.03
N PHE A 175 11.57 -5.49 -24.40
CA PHE A 175 12.65 -4.57 -24.78
C PHE A 175 13.53 -5.14 -25.90
N ARG A 176 13.35 -6.42 -26.26
CA ARG A 176 14.13 -7.07 -27.30
C ARG A 176 13.67 -6.61 -28.69
N GLN A 177 14.63 -6.18 -29.50
CA GLN A 177 14.38 -5.54 -30.81
C GLN A 177 14.02 -6.54 -31.93
N ASP A 178 14.23 -7.84 -31.71
CA ASP A 178 13.98 -8.92 -32.68
C ASP A 178 12.55 -9.46 -32.66
N VAL A 179 11.72 -9.03 -31.70
CA VAL A 179 10.32 -9.43 -31.58
C VAL A 179 9.42 -8.40 -32.24
N ALA A 180 8.42 -8.86 -33.00
CA ALA A 180 7.47 -7.97 -33.69
C ALA A 180 6.77 -7.02 -32.71
N ASP A 181 6.63 -5.75 -33.11
CA ASP A 181 5.90 -4.73 -32.36
C ASP A 181 4.40 -5.01 -32.43
N GLU A 182 3.89 -5.68 -31.41
CA GLU A 182 2.45 -5.69 -31.12
C GLU A 182 2.08 -4.47 -30.29
N GLU A 183 0.95 -3.85 -30.64
CA GLU A 183 0.40 -2.73 -29.90
C GLU A 183 0.03 -3.15 -28.46
N VAL A 184 0.63 -2.49 -27.47
CA VAL A 184 0.28 -2.68 -26.06
C VAL A 184 -0.83 -1.71 -25.68
N THR A 185 -1.97 -2.26 -25.27
CA THR A 185 -3.08 -1.46 -24.75
C THR A 185 -2.89 -1.14 -23.26
N LYS A 186 -3.60 -0.12 -22.76
CA LYS A 186 -3.64 0.19 -21.32
C LYS A 186 -4.22 -0.96 -20.49
N GLU A 187 -5.14 -1.73 -21.05
CA GLU A 187 -5.66 -2.96 -20.41
C GLU A 187 -4.55 -4.01 -20.24
N MET A 188 -3.71 -4.22 -21.26
CA MET A 188 -2.55 -5.12 -21.14
C MET A 188 -1.55 -4.64 -20.09
N TYR A 189 -1.37 -3.32 -19.93
CA TYR A 189 -0.53 -2.77 -18.87
C TYR A 189 -1.09 -3.07 -17.48
N VAL A 190 -2.38 -2.79 -17.24
CA VAL A 190 -3.03 -3.07 -15.95
C VAL A 190 -3.02 -4.58 -15.63
N ASP A 191 -3.29 -5.41 -16.63
CA ASP A 191 -3.16 -6.87 -16.51
C ASP A 191 -1.74 -7.29 -16.16
N THR A 192 -0.73 -6.66 -16.76
CA THR A 192 0.67 -6.97 -16.48
C THR A 192 1.02 -6.67 -15.03
N VAL A 193 0.58 -5.52 -14.51
CA VAL A 193 0.81 -5.15 -13.10
C VAL A 193 0.11 -6.14 -12.18
N THR A 194 -1.21 -6.33 -12.34
CA THR A 194 -2.00 -7.21 -11.45
C THR A 194 -1.50 -8.64 -11.48
N LYS A 195 -1.32 -9.25 -12.67
CA LYS A 195 -0.82 -10.63 -12.80
C LYS A 195 0.59 -10.81 -12.25
N THR A 196 1.47 -9.81 -12.39
CA THR A 196 2.82 -9.90 -11.82
C THR A 196 2.79 -9.85 -10.31
N VAL A 197 1.98 -8.97 -9.71
CA VAL A 197 1.78 -8.93 -8.25
C VAL A 197 1.27 -10.29 -7.77
N GLU A 198 0.21 -10.84 -8.38
CA GLU A 198 -0.37 -12.13 -7.98
C GLU A 198 0.61 -13.29 -8.11
N HIS A 199 1.39 -13.30 -9.19
CA HIS A 199 2.47 -14.27 -9.42
C HIS A 199 3.49 -14.26 -8.28
N LEU A 200 3.96 -13.07 -7.89
CA LEU A 200 4.94 -12.88 -6.83
C LEU A 200 4.38 -13.25 -5.44
N LEU A 201 3.12 -12.88 -5.14
CA LEU A 201 2.43 -13.26 -3.90
C LEU A 201 2.18 -14.79 -3.79
N CYS A 202 2.22 -15.50 -4.92
CA CYS A 202 2.17 -16.96 -4.98
C CYS A 202 3.55 -17.64 -4.95
N GLY A 203 4.64 -16.88 -4.79
CA GLY A 203 6.00 -17.41 -4.75
C GLY A 203 6.66 -17.57 -6.12
N GLY A 204 6.03 -17.03 -7.17
CA GLY A 204 6.64 -16.90 -8.48
C GLY A 204 7.75 -15.84 -8.50
N LEU A 205 8.59 -15.87 -9.53
CA LEU A 205 9.65 -14.89 -9.77
C LEU A 205 9.57 -14.34 -11.19
N VAL A 206 10.11 -13.14 -11.39
CA VAL A 206 10.39 -12.55 -12.71
C VAL A 206 11.84 -12.84 -13.07
N ASP A 207 12.07 -13.30 -14.29
CA ASP A 207 13.40 -13.48 -14.84
C ASP A 207 14.07 -12.12 -15.02
N LEU A 208 15.14 -11.89 -14.27
CA LEU A 208 15.88 -10.61 -14.28
C LEU A 208 16.52 -10.32 -15.64
N ALA A 209 16.85 -11.34 -16.44
CA ALA A 209 17.48 -11.14 -17.75
C ALA A 209 16.46 -10.84 -18.86
N THR A 210 15.21 -11.28 -18.72
CA THR A 210 14.21 -11.25 -19.80
C THR A 210 12.96 -10.44 -19.49
N GLY A 211 12.68 -10.20 -18.20
CA GLY A 211 11.45 -9.55 -17.72
C GLY A 211 10.19 -10.41 -17.88
N GLU A 212 10.35 -11.70 -18.18
CA GLU A 212 9.25 -12.65 -18.26
C GLU A 212 8.95 -13.27 -16.89
N LEU A 213 7.69 -13.66 -16.69
CA LEU A 213 7.31 -14.42 -15.50
C LEU A 213 7.86 -15.84 -15.61
N LEU A 214 8.67 -16.26 -14.65
CA LEU A 214 9.09 -17.65 -14.56
C LEU A 214 7.89 -18.54 -14.24
N SER A 215 7.83 -19.75 -14.80
CA SER A 215 6.80 -20.72 -14.41
C SER A 215 6.91 -21.06 -12.91
N ALA A 216 5.87 -21.67 -12.34
CA ALA A 216 5.91 -22.13 -10.95
C ALA A 216 7.06 -23.13 -10.72
N GLU A 217 7.31 -24.02 -11.68
CA GLU A 217 8.40 -24.99 -11.65
C GLU A 217 9.77 -24.30 -11.73
N ALA A 218 9.96 -23.37 -12.67
CA ALA A 218 11.20 -22.62 -12.80
C ALA A 218 11.49 -21.75 -11.56
N SER A 219 10.47 -21.10 -11.00
CA SER A 219 10.59 -20.33 -9.76
C SER A 219 11.01 -21.23 -8.59
N ALA A 220 10.36 -22.39 -8.43
CA ALA A 220 10.70 -23.36 -7.40
C ALA A 220 12.14 -23.87 -7.55
N HIS A 221 12.61 -24.10 -8.78
CA HIS A 221 13.99 -24.50 -9.06
C HIS A 221 15.01 -23.43 -8.65
N VAL A 222 14.77 -22.16 -9.04
CA VAL A 222 15.62 -21.02 -8.64
C VAL A 222 15.73 -20.91 -7.11
N LEU A 223 14.60 -21.02 -6.41
CA LEU A 223 14.54 -20.95 -4.95
C LEU A 223 15.24 -22.15 -4.28
N ALA A 224 15.04 -23.36 -4.81
CA ALA A 224 15.67 -24.58 -4.31
C ALA A 224 17.19 -24.53 -4.48
N TRP A 225 17.68 -24.04 -5.64
CA TRP A 225 19.09 -23.82 -5.89
C TRP A 225 19.68 -22.81 -4.90
N GLY A 226 18.99 -21.69 -4.66
CA GLY A 226 19.39 -20.68 -3.67
C GLY A 226 19.55 -21.29 -2.28
N LYS A 227 18.57 -22.10 -1.84
CA LYS A 227 18.60 -22.80 -0.55
C LYS A 227 19.72 -23.85 -0.46
N ALA A 228 20.00 -24.56 -1.55
CA ALA A 228 21.10 -25.53 -1.61
C ALA A 228 22.47 -24.84 -1.51
N SER A 229 22.63 -23.69 -2.17
CA SER A 229 23.87 -22.91 -2.15
C SER A 229 24.26 -22.38 -0.76
N LEU A 230 23.33 -22.36 0.21
CA LEU A 230 23.61 -22.00 1.60
C LEU A 230 24.36 -23.08 2.39
N LYS A 231 24.39 -24.33 1.90
CA LYS A 231 24.95 -25.49 2.60
C LYS A 231 26.40 -25.80 2.22
N HIS A 232 26.89 -25.22 1.14
CA HIS A 232 28.20 -25.52 0.57
C HIS A 232 29.00 -24.22 0.40
N ASP A 233 30.28 -24.24 0.78
CA ASP A 233 31.26 -23.24 0.32
C ASP A 233 31.53 -23.52 -1.17
N CYS A 234 30.63 -23.10 -2.05
CA CYS A 234 30.71 -23.46 -3.47
C CYS A 234 31.80 -22.67 -4.20
N THR A 235 33.02 -23.22 -4.20
CA THR A 235 34.01 -23.06 -5.28
C THR A 235 33.98 -24.26 -6.24
N ALA A 236 32.80 -24.74 -6.61
CA ALA A 236 32.67 -25.84 -7.56
C ALA A 236 32.11 -25.33 -8.89
N LYS A 237 32.94 -25.45 -9.93
CA LYS A 237 32.57 -25.30 -11.33
C LYS A 237 31.76 -26.52 -11.78
N ASP A 238 30.79 -26.23 -12.66
CA ASP A 238 30.16 -27.09 -13.67
C ASP A 238 29.14 -28.14 -13.21
N GLU A 239 27.87 -27.91 -13.55
CA GLU A 239 27.02 -28.80 -14.38
C GLU A 239 26.02 -27.95 -15.20
N ALA A 240 25.97 -28.17 -16.52
CA ALA A 240 25.42 -27.22 -17.49
C ALA A 240 24.09 -27.70 -18.11
N SER A 241 22.98 -27.06 -17.72
CA SER A 241 21.99 -26.42 -18.63
C SER A 241 20.80 -25.84 -17.86
N GLU A 242 20.44 -26.41 -16.70
CA GLU A 242 19.36 -25.92 -15.81
C GLU A 242 19.89 -25.25 -14.53
N GLU A 243 21.04 -25.68 -14.00
CA GLU A 243 21.70 -24.97 -12.89
C GLU A 243 22.20 -23.59 -13.34
N GLY A 244 22.53 -23.42 -14.62
CA GLY A 244 23.01 -22.16 -15.19
C GLY A 244 21.99 -21.03 -15.10
N ALA A 245 20.71 -21.30 -15.40
CA ALA A 245 19.65 -20.28 -15.35
C ALA A 245 19.36 -19.84 -13.91
N ALA A 246 19.31 -20.80 -12.96
CA ALA A 246 19.11 -20.50 -11.54
C ALA A 246 20.31 -19.72 -10.96
N ALA A 247 21.54 -20.14 -11.26
CA ALA A 247 22.74 -19.44 -10.84
C ALA A 247 22.81 -18.02 -11.44
N GLN A 248 22.44 -17.85 -12.71
CA GLN A 248 22.38 -16.55 -13.38
C GLN A 248 21.35 -15.63 -12.72
N TRP A 249 20.16 -16.15 -12.36
CA TRP A 249 19.16 -15.37 -11.65
C TRP A 249 19.70 -14.84 -10.32
N TRP A 250 20.35 -15.71 -9.53
CA TRP A 250 20.96 -15.30 -8.26
C TRP A 250 22.12 -14.32 -8.42
N GLN A 251 22.93 -14.47 -9.48
CA GLN A 251 23.98 -13.50 -9.81
C GLN A 251 23.41 -12.12 -10.14
N LEU A 252 22.34 -12.06 -10.94
CA LEU A 252 21.65 -10.81 -11.23
C LEU A 252 20.97 -10.24 -9.98
N TYR A 253 20.36 -11.10 -9.17
CA TYR A 253 19.77 -10.69 -7.89
C TYR A 253 20.81 -10.03 -6.99
N GLU A 254 21.99 -10.63 -6.85
CA GLU A 254 23.08 -10.07 -6.04
C GLU A 254 23.56 -8.73 -6.59
N ASN A 255 23.63 -8.57 -7.91
CA ASN A 255 24.06 -7.32 -8.53
C ASN A 255 23.03 -6.19 -8.35
N ILE A 256 21.74 -6.51 -8.42
CA ILE A 256 20.66 -5.52 -8.37
C ILE A 256 20.27 -5.19 -6.93
N TYR A 257 20.17 -6.21 -6.06
CA TYR A 257 19.57 -6.10 -4.73
C TYR A 257 20.59 -6.23 -3.58
N CYS A 258 21.88 -6.02 -3.84
CA CYS A 258 22.92 -6.09 -2.80
C CYS A 258 22.65 -5.16 -1.60
N SER A 259 21.95 -4.04 -1.82
CA SER A 259 21.65 -3.01 -0.83
C SER A 259 20.43 -3.30 0.07
N LEU A 260 19.70 -4.41 -0.14
CA LEU A 260 18.52 -4.74 0.68
C LEU A 260 18.87 -5.22 2.10
N LEU A 261 20.14 -5.47 2.42
CA LEU A 261 20.60 -5.76 3.78
C LEU A 261 20.96 -4.46 4.52
N GLN A 262 20.47 -4.29 5.76
CA GLN A 262 20.98 -3.29 6.70
C GLN A 262 21.31 -3.88 8.08
N PRO A 263 22.36 -3.38 8.78
CA PRO A 263 23.33 -2.38 8.31
C PRO A 263 24.52 -3.04 7.59
N GLU A 264 25.27 -2.21 6.87
CA GLU A 264 26.49 -2.51 6.12
C GLU A 264 27.67 -2.99 7.01
N SER A 265 27.46 -3.93 7.93
CA SER A 265 28.56 -4.51 8.71
C SER A 265 29.34 -5.48 7.82
N GLY A 266 30.43 -4.98 7.23
CA GLY A 266 31.57 -5.72 6.69
C GLY A 266 31.27 -6.92 5.79
N ALA A 267 31.51 -6.77 4.48
CA ALA A 267 31.55 -7.88 3.51
C ALA A 267 30.54 -9.01 3.79
N SER A 268 29.25 -8.68 3.96
CA SER A 268 28.20 -9.66 4.18
C SER A 268 28.32 -10.75 3.12
N CYS A 269 28.54 -11.98 3.58
CA CYS A 269 28.80 -13.10 2.70
C CYS A 269 27.57 -13.32 1.80
N ILE A 270 27.79 -13.69 0.54
CA ILE A 270 26.69 -13.93 -0.43
C ILE A 270 25.60 -14.83 0.18
N GLN A 271 25.99 -15.79 1.01
CA GLN A 271 25.10 -16.69 1.73
C GLN A 271 24.12 -15.96 2.68
N GLU A 272 24.54 -14.89 3.37
CA GLU A 272 23.65 -14.09 4.23
C GLU A 272 22.57 -13.37 3.42
N ARG A 273 22.95 -12.76 2.28
CA ARG A 273 21.98 -12.12 1.37
C ARG A 273 20.93 -13.11 0.87
N ARG A 274 21.38 -14.29 0.42
CA ARG A 274 20.49 -15.35 -0.07
C ARG A 274 19.57 -15.86 1.05
N ARG A 275 20.11 -16.03 2.26
CA ARG A 275 19.32 -16.42 3.44
C ARG A 275 18.28 -15.38 3.79
N TYR A 276 18.65 -14.10 3.82
CA TYR A 276 17.73 -13.00 4.07
C TYR A 276 16.61 -12.94 3.03
N PHE A 277 16.93 -13.10 1.74
CA PHE A 277 15.90 -13.18 0.72
C PHE A 277 14.90 -14.30 0.99
N LEU A 278 15.39 -15.53 1.25
CA LEU A 278 14.54 -16.71 1.42
C LEU A 278 13.72 -16.68 2.71
N ASP A 279 14.37 -16.35 3.83
CA ASP A 279 13.77 -16.46 5.16
C ASP A 279 12.94 -15.20 5.52
N HIS A 280 13.22 -14.06 4.88
CA HIS A 280 12.57 -12.79 5.20
C HIS A 280 11.75 -12.23 4.05
N ILE A 281 12.39 -11.82 2.95
CA ILE A 281 11.70 -11.14 1.82
C ILE A 281 10.63 -12.05 1.22
N LEU A 282 10.99 -13.29 0.89
CA LEU A 282 10.08 -14.24 0.26
C LEU A 282 8.96 -14.67 1.23
N SER A 283 9.27 -14.94 2.51
CA SER A 283 8.24 -15.28 3.51
C SER A 283 7.25 -14.13 3.70
N ASN A 284 7.74 -12.90 3.90
CA ASN A 284 6.88 -11.72 4.03
C ASN A 284 5.97 -11.55 2.82
N LEU A 285 6.53 -11.63 1.61
CA LEU A 285 5.80 -11.48 0.36
C LEU A 285 4.73 -12.57 0.18
N THR A 286 5.10 -13.83 0.43
CA THR A 286 4.25 -14.99 0.11
C THR A 286 3.30 -15.38 1.23
N GLU A 287 3.49 -14.90 2.46
CA GLU A 287 2.69 -15.30 3.63
C GLU A 287 1.94 -14.14 4.27
N ARG A 288 2.51 -12.92 4.24
CA ARG A 288 2.02 -11.79 5.06
C ARG A 288 1.48 -10.63 4.23
N MET A 289 2.11 -10.31 3.10
CA MET A 289 1.83 -9.09 2.34
C MET A 289 0.46 -9.12 1.63
N HIS A 290 -0.25 -8.00 1.68
CA HIS A 290 -1.48 -7.69 0.95
C HIS A 290 -1.23 -6.51 0.00
N VAL A 291 -1.59 -6.67 -1.28
CA VAL A 291 -1.34 -5.63 -2.29
C VAL A 291 -2.65 -5.25 -2.98
N ARG A 292 -2.89 -3.95 -3.10
CA ARG A 292 -3.99 -3.35 -3.87
C ARG A 292 -3.43 -2.46 -4.97
N LEU A 293 -4.25 -2.19 -5.98
CA LEU A 293 -3.90 -1.33 -7.10
C LEU A 293 -4.87 -0.15 -7.20
N LEU A 294 -4.31 1.05 -7.38
CA LEU A 294 -5.03 2.26 -7.75
C LEU A 294 -4.60 2.68 -9.16
N LEU A 295 -5.57 2.93 -10.04
CA LEU A 295 -5.29 3.48 -11.36
C LEU A 295 -5.26 5.00 -11.27
N SER A 296 -4.13 5.60 -11.69
CA SER A 296 -3.92 7.03 -11.58
C SER A 296 -4.36 7.76 -12.85
N ILE A 297 -5.14 8.82 -12.67
CA ILE A 297 -5.35 9.87 -13.67
C ILE A 297 -4.23 10.90 -13.47
N ASN A 298 -3.44 11.15 -14.51
CA ASN A 298 -2.46 12.21 -14.48
C ASN A 298 -3.16 13.56 -14.69
N ARG A 299 -2.81 14.59 -13.91
CA ARG A 299 -3.35 15.95 -14.04
C ARG A 299 -3.17 16.55 -15.43
N GLY A 300 -2.12 16.15 -16.15
CA GLY A 300 -1.92 16.55 -17.55
C GLY A 300 -2.77 15.79 -18.58
N ALA A 301 -3.64 14.87 -18.16
CA ALA A 301 -4.47 14.06 -19.05
C ALA A 301 -5.61 14.88 -19.67
N THR A 302 -6.08 14.42 -20.82
CA THR A 302 -7.33 14.91 -21.42
C THR A 302 -8.54 14.31 -20.70
N GLU A 303 -9.70 14.95 -20.83
CA GLU A 303 -10.97 14.42 -20.34
C GLU A 303 -11.22 12.99 -20.85
N ALA A 304 -10.97 12.74 -22.14
CA ALA A 304 -11.15 11.41 -22.74
C ALA A 304 -10.25 10.34 -22.09
N ALA A 305 -9.00 10.68 -21.78
CA ALA A 305 -8.07 9.79 -21.10
C ALA A 305 -8.48 9.55 -19.63
N ALA A 306 -9.07 10.54 -18.96
CA ALA A 306 -9.64 10.37 -17.62
C ALA A 306 -10.81 9.38 -17.65
N TRP A 307 -11.75 9.53 -18.59
CA TRP A 307 -12.85 8.58 -18.76
C TRP A 307 -12.40 7.18 -19.17
N GLU A 308 -11.32 7.06 -19.95
CA GLU A 308 -10.69 5.78 -20.25
C GLU A 308 -10.16 5.09 -18.99
N ALA A 309 -9.47 5.82 -18.11
CA ALA A 309 -9.01 5.31 -16.82
C ALA A 309 -10.17 4.77 -15.98
N VAL A 310 -11.27 5.52 -15.90
CA VAL A 310 -12.46 5.13 -15.15
C VAL A 310 -13.06 3.83 -15.71
N ARG A 311 -13.27 3.77 -17.04
CA ARG A 311 -13.80 2.56 -17.70
C ARG A 311 -12.92 1.35 -17.45
N LEU A 312 -11.59 1.52 -17.49
CA LEU A 312 -10.66 0.42 -17.24
C LEU A 312 -10.68 -0.03 -15.78
N THR A 313 -10.78 0.90 -14.82
CA THR A 313 -10.98 0.58 -13.40
C THR A 313 -12.24 -0.27 -13.21
N THR A 314 -13.38 0.18 -13.74
CA THR A 314 -14.67 -0.51 -13.66
C THR A 314 -14.60 -1.91 -14.28
N LYS A 315 -14.14 -2.02 -15.53
CA LYS A 315 -14.03 -3.31 -16.23
C LYS A 315 -13.12 -4.29 -15.50
N THR A 316 -11.98 -3.81 -14.99
CA THR A 316 -11.03 -4.65 -14.26
C THR A 316 -11.64 -5.17 -12.96
N GLN A 317 -12.31 -4.31 -12.19
CA GLN A 317 -13.02 -4.71 -10.97
C GLN A 317 -14.10 -5.76 -11.25
N GLN A 318 -14.94 -5.53 -12.26
CA GLN A 318 -16.00 -6.47 -12.65
C GLN A 318 -15.43 -7.85 -13.01
N ARG A 319 -14.36 -7.88 -13.83
CA ARG A 319 -13.65 -9.11 -14.19
C ARG A 319 -13.08 -9.83 -12.97
N GLN A 320 -12.39 -9.10 -12.07
CA GLN A 320 -11.83 -9.67 -10.84
C GLN A 320 -12.92 -10.29 -9.93
N ILE A 321 -14.08 -9.63 -9.83
CA ILE A 321 -15.22 -10.15 -9.05
C ILE A 321 -15.77 -11.43 -9.69
N MET A 322 -15.93 -11.47 -11.02
CA MET A 322 -16.40 -12.65 -11.74
C MET A 322 -15.45 -13.84 -11.58
N GLU A 323 -14.15 -13.61 -11.70
CA GLU A 323 -13.12 -14.63 -11.50
C GLU A 323 -13.11 -15.15 -10.06
N PHE A 324 -13.25 -14.26 -9.08
CA PHE A 324 -13.31 -14.64 -7.68
C PHE A 324 -14.58 -15.41 -7.33
N HIS A 325 -15.74 -14.99 -7.84
CA HIS A 325 -17.00 -15.72 -7.70
C HIS A 325 -16.88 -17.13 -8.29
N SER A 326 -16.38 -17.23 -9.52
CA SER A 326 -16.15 -18.52 -10.19
C SER A 326 -15.22 -19.42 -9.38
N TRP A 327 -14.12 -18.88 -8.87
CA TRP A 327 -13.19 -19.60 -8.00
C TRP A 327 -13.87 -20.10 -6.73
N CYS A 328 -14.66 -19.26 -6.06
CA CYS A 328 -15.42 -19.62 -4.87
C CYS A 328 -16.41 -20.76 -5.16
N MET A 329 -17.12 -20.72 -6.30
CA MET A 329 -18.06 -21.77 -6.65
C MET A 329 -17.38 -23.12 -6.88
N VAL A 330 -16.25 -23.13 -7.58
CA VAL A 330 -15.47 -24.35 -7.84
C VAL A 330 -14.85 -24.92 -6.56
N HIS A 331 -14.20 -24.08 -5.75
CA HIS A 331 -13.33 -24.55 -4.67
C HIS A 331 -13.98 -24.57 -3.28
N MET A 332 -14.95 -23.68 -3.03
CA MET A 332 -15.58 -23.54 -1.71
C MET A 332 -16.93 -24.25 -1.63
N TRP A 333 -17.66 -24.38 -2.75
CA TRP A 333 -19.02 -24.95 -2.74
C TRP A 333 -19.09 -26.41 -3.24
N GLY A 334 -18.25 -26.79 -4.21
CA GLY A 334 -18.19 -28.15 -4.77
C GLY A 334 -17.82 -29.28 -3.78
N ARG A 335 -17.40 -28.94 -2.56
CA ARG A 335 -17.02 -29.91 -1.51
C ARG A 335 -18.15 -30.30 -0.53
N ASN A 336 -19.32 -29.67 -0.62
CA ASN A 336 -20.48 -29.95 0.24
C ASN A 336 -21.55 -30.87 -0.39
N GLY A 337 -21.38 -31.32 -1.64
CA GLY A 337 -22.33 -32.21 -2.30
C GLY A 337 -21.94 -33.69 -2.15
N GLY A 338 -22.54 -34.39 -1.18
CA GLY A 338 -22.52 -35.86 -1.19
C GLY A 338 -23.26 -36.39 -2.42
N GLY A 339 -22.54 -37.08 -3.33
CA GLY A 339 -23.15 -37.72 -4.50
C GLY A 339 -22.16 -38.17 -5.57
N THR A 340 -21.70 -39.41 -5.46
CA THR A 340 -21.22 -40.32 -6.52
C THR A 340 -20.68 -39.73 -7.84
N GLY A 341 -19.35 -39.77 -7.97
CA GLY A 341 -18.61 -40.17 -9.17
C GLY A 341 -18.87 -39.46 -10.49
N HIS A 342 -17.93 -38.61 -10.91
CA HIS A 342 -17.12 -38.89 -12.11
C HIS A 342 -15.82 -38.09 -12.07
N ASP A 343 -14.77 -38.79 -12.47
CA ASP A 343 -13.37 -38.38 -12.53
C ASP A 343 -13.18 -37.21 -13.51
N ALA A 344 -12.58 -36.10 -13.04
CA ALA A 344 -11.99 -35.09 -13.89
C ALA A 344 -10.65 -34.67 -13.26
N GLY A 345 -9.59 -35.32 -13.74
CA GLY A 345 -8.24 -35.19 -13.20
C GLY A 345 -7.67 -33.79 -13.40
N ILE A 346 -7.33 -33.15 -12.28
CA ILE A 346 -6.25 -32.15 -12.22
C ILE A 346 -5.28 -32.65 -11.15
N ARG A 347 -4.15 -33.19 -11.59
CA ARG A 347 -3.04 -33.59 -10.72
C ARG A 347 -2.34 -32.31 -10.23
N HIS A 348 -2.62 -31.89 -9.00
CA HIS A 348 -1.65 -31.13 -8.24
C HIS A 348 -0.86 -32.09 -7.35
N SER A 349 0.44 -32.19 -7.62
CA SER A 349 1.38 -32.87 -6.76
C SER A 349 1.64 -32.04 -5.51
N SER A 350 1.01 -32.40 -4.39
CA SER A 350 1.61 -32.26 -3.07
C SER A 350 0.81 -33.11 -2.10
N SER A 351 1.51 -34.05 -1.48
CA SER A 351 1.01 -34.95 -0.45
C SER A 351 0.33 -34.19 0.69
N LEU A 352 -0.98 -34.33 0.84
CA LEU A 352 -1.63 -34.23 2.14
C LEU A 352 -2.74 -35.28 2.19
N GLY A 353 -2.56 -36.24 3.08
CA GLY A 353 -3.49 -37.34 3.29
C GLY A 353 -4.88 -36.85 3.69
N SER A 354 -5.86 -37.63 3.26
CA SER A 354 -7.27 -37.58 3.63
C SER A 354 -7.51 -37.20 5.10
N ARG A 355 -8.03 -35.99 5.31
CA ARG A 355 -8.91 -35.58 6.42
C ARG A 355 -9.64 -34.31 5.99
N THR A 356 -10.97 -34.39 5.90
CA THR A 356 -11.85 -33.24 5.67
C THR A 356 -11.90 -32.40 6.95
N ASP A 357 -10.95 -31.48 7.10
CA ASP A 357 -10.85 -30.61 8.27
C ASP A 357 -11.44 -29.23 7.94
N ALA A 358 -12.60 -28.91 8.53
CA ALA A 358 -13.28 -27.62 8.37
C ALA A 358 -12.38 -26.42 8.74
N SER A 359 -11.37 -26.66 9.59
CA SER A 359 -10.36 -25.70 10.04
C SER A 359 -9.47 -25.13 8.92
N LEU A 360 -9.30 -25.86 7.81
CA LEU A 360 -8.48 -25.40 6.69
C LEU A 360 -9.21 -24.41 5.77
N PHE A 361 -10.55 -24.38 5.77
CA PHE A 361 -11.35 -23.63 4.79
C PHE A 361 -11.21 -22.10 4.90
N PRO A 362 -11.30 -21.49 6.11
CA PRO A 362 -11.03 -20.07 6.27
C PRO A 362 -9.64 -19.65 5.77
N SER A 363 -8.66 -20.55 5.88
CA SER A 363 -7.28 -20.29 5.45
C SER A 363 -7.13 -20.20 3.92
N PHE A 364 -7.89 -20.99 3.15
CA PHE A 364 -7.86 -20.94 1.68
C PHE A 364 -8.52 -19.66 1.14
N LEU A 365 -9.65 -19.25 1.71
CA LEU A 365 -10.33 -18.02 1.32
C LEU A 365 -9.46 -16.78 1.61
N HIS A 366 -8.92 -16.67 2.83
CA HIS A 366 -8.02 -15.57 3.19
C HIS A 366 -6.76 -15.56 2.33
N ARG A 367 -6.21 -16.73 2.01
CA ARG A 367 -5.08 -16.84 1.09
C ARG A 367 -5.45 -16.32 -0.30
N ARG A 368 -6.59 -16.71 -0.87
CA ARG A 368 -7.04 -16.21 -2.18
C ARG A 368 -7.26 -14.71 -2.17
N LEU A 369 -7.92 -14.17 -1.15
CA LEU A 369 -8.14 -12.73 -1.00
C LEU A 369 -6.81 -11.96 -0.93
N ARG A 370 -5.84 -12.47 -0.16
CA ARG A 370 -4.51 -11.86 -0.02
C ARG A 370 -3.69 -11.95 -1.31
N GLN A 371 -3.74 -13.08 -2.01
CA GLN A 371 -2.97 -13.32 -3.24
C GLN A 371 -3.56 -12.68 -4.50
N THR A 372 -4.69 -11.96 -4.38
CA THR A 372 -5.32 -11.25 -5.50
C THR A 372 -4.97 -9.77 -5.42
N CYS A 373 -4.50 -9.18 -6.52
CA CYS A 373 -4.15 -7.75 -6.57
C CYS A 373 -5.40 -6.92 -6.91
N TRP A 374 -6.22 -6.66 -5.89
CA TRP A 374 -7.50 -6.00 -6.09
C TRP A 374 -7.34 -4.55 -6.56
N VAL A 375 -8.04 -4.19 -7.63
CA VAL A 375 -8.25 -2.78 -7.98
C VAL A 375 -9.32 -2.21 -7.05
N THR A 376 -8.94 -1.31 -6.15
CA THR A 376 -9.85 -0.78 -5.11
C THR A 376 -10.19 0.70 -5.26
N GLY A 377 -9.46 1.42 -6.11
CA GLY A 377 -9.66 2.85 -6.23
C GLY A 377 -8.89 3.50 -7.37
N MET A 378 -8.93 4.83 -7.35
CA MET A 378 -8.26 5.70 -8.30
C MET A 378 -7.54 6.83 -7.55
N ASP A 379 -6.50 7.31 -8.21
CA ASP A 379 -5.63 8.38 -7.73
C ASP A 379 -5.64 9.52 -8.75
N LEU A 380 -5.66 10.78 -8.29
CA LEU A 380 -5.39 11.95 -9.13
C LEU A 380 -4.02 12.50 -8.74
N SER A 381 -3.05 12.41 -9.63
CA SER A 381 -1.63 12.73 -9.38
C SER A 381 -0.94 13.31 -10.62
N GLY A 382 0.38 13.38 -10.63
CA GLY A 382 1.16 13.96 -11.72
C GLY A 382 1.38 15.45 -11.55
N ASN A 383 1.85 16.12 -12.59
CA ASN A 383 2.34 17.50 -12.44
C ASN A 383 1.21 18.48 -12.07
N CYS A 384 1.26 18.98 -10.83
CA CYS A 384 0.29 19.92 -10.26
C CYS A 384 0.18 21.26 -11.03
N TYR A 385 1.16 21.59 -11.87
CA TYR A 385 1.14 22.75 -12.77
C TYR A 385 0.56 22.46 -14.16
N LYS A 386 0.07 21.25 -14.42
CA LYS A 386 -0.58 20.87 -15.70
C LYS A 386 -2.07 20.57 -15.51
N GLY A 387 -2.86 20.92 -16.53
CA GLY A 387 -4.29 20.65 -16.59
C GLY A 387 -5.12 21.47 -15.60
N THR A 388 -6.41 21.14 -15.53
CA THR A 388 -7.39 21.79 -14.64
C THR A 388 -8.20 20.70 -13.95
N TYR A 389 -8.27 20.74 -12.62
CA TYR A 389 -9.00 19.77 -11.81
C TYR A 389 -10.46 19.56 -12.28
N MET A 390 -11.18 20.66 -12.55
CA MET A 390 -12.59 20.63 -12.96
C MET A 390 -12.86 19.85 -14.25
N VAL A 391 -11.87 19.65 -15.12
CA VAL A 391 -12.02 18.82 -16.34
C VAL A 391 -12.01 17.33 -16.00
N LEU A 392 -11.34 16.96 -14.90
CA LEU A 392 -11.13 15.58 -14.48
C LEU A 392 -12.14 15.13 -13.40
N GLU A 393 -12.70 16.08 -12.63
CA GLU A 393 -13.68 15.83 -11.57
C GLU A 393 -14.88 14.97 -12.02
N PRO A 394 -15.52 15.20 -13.19
CA PRO A 394 -16.68 14.39 -13.60
C PRO A 394 -16.36 12.91 -13.76
N ALA A 395 -15.15 12.58 -14.26
CA ALA A 395 -14.69 11.21 -14.38
C ALA A 395 -14.47 10.57 -13.00
N LEU A 396 -13.81 11.28 -12.07
CA LEU A 396 -13.62 10.84 -10.69
C LEU A 396 -14.98 10.62 -9.97
N ALA A 397 -15.93 11.54 -10.15
CA ALA A 397 -17.27 11.42 -9.59
C ALA A 397 -18.02 10.19 -10.14
N ALA A 398 -17.88 9.90 -11.44
CA ALA A 398 -18.47 8.73 -12.07
C ALA A 398 -17.87 7.43 -11.53
N ALA A 399 -16.54 7.37 -11.36
CA ALA A 399 -15.85 6.22 -10.76
C ALA A 399 -16.32 5.96 -9.32
N ARG A 400 -16.44 7.02 -8.52
CA ARG A 400 -16.89 6.95 -7.12
C ARG A 400 -18.33 6.48 -6.99
N LYS A 401 -19.23 6.94 -7.87
CA LYS A 401 -20.65 6.54 -7.88
C LYS A 401 -20.88 5.14 -8.46
N GLY A 402 -19.92 4.60 -9.22
CA GLY A 402 -20.08 3.39 -10.01
C GLY A 402 -20.95 3.59 -11.24
N GLY A 403 -20.90 4.80 -11.82
CA GLY A 403 -21.76 5.25 -12.93
C GLY A 403 -21.09 5.26 -14.31
N ALA A 404 -19.90 4.68 -14.46
CA ALA A 404 -19.27 4.54 -15.76
C ALA A 404 -19.98 3.42 -16.54
N ALA A 405 -20.99 3.78 -17.32
CA ALA A 405 -21.62 2.85 -18.25
C ALA A 405 -20.54 2.22 -19.13
N VAL A 406 -20.41 0.90 -19.08
CA VAL A 406 -19.60 0.14 -20.03
C VAL A 406 -20.43 0.07 -21.30
N GLN A 407 -20.24 1.00 -22.23
CA GLN A 407 -20.81 0.85 -23.57
C GLN A 407 -20.05 -0.28 -24.27
N ASP A 408 -20.78 -1.28 -24.75
CA ASP A 408 -20.21 -2.27 -25.65
C ASP A 408 -19.81 -1.62 -26.99
N SER A 409 -19.10 -2.35 -27.84
CA SER A 409 -18.68 -1.88 -29.18
C SER A 409 -19.85 -1.53 -30.12
N ASN A 410 -21.09 -1.81 -29.73
CA ASN A 410 -22.32 -1.53 -30.47
C ASN A 410 -23.15 -0.39 -29.86
N GLY A 411 -22.69 0.23 -28.78
CA GLY A 411 -23.39 1.34 -28.11
C GLY A 411 -24.67 0.91 -27.35
N THR A 412 -24.84 -0.37 -27.07
CA THR A 412 -25.96 -0.88 -26.27
C THR A 412 -25.68 -0.72 -24.77
N ASP A 413 -26.66 -0.16 -24.04
CA ASP A 413 -26.58 0.05 -22.60
C ASP A 413 -26.79 -1.29 -21.86
N THR A 414 -25.70 -1.93 -21.41
CA THR A 414 -25.72 -3.21 -20.66
C THR A 414 -25.92 -3.04 -19.16
N SER A 415 -26.25 -1.81 -18.70
CA SER A 415 -26.27 -1.40 -17.28
C SER A 415 -27.14 -2.25 -16.34
N SER A 416 -28.04 -3.08 -16.88
CA SER A 416 -28.89 -4.00 -16.13
C SER A 416 -28.20 -5.33 -15.77
N SER A 417 -27.28 -5.85 -16.60
CA SER A 417 -26.67 -7.18 -16.43
C SER A 417 -25.31 -7.16 -15.73
N ASP A 418 -24.66 -6.00 -15.66
CA ASP A 418 -23.31 -5.89 -15.12
C ASP A 418 -23.32 -5.64 -13.60
N ILE A 419 -22.32 -6.19 -12.92
CA ILE A 419 -22.15 -5.95 -11.49
C ILE A 419 -21.68 -4.52 -11.24
N ARG A 420 -22.39 -3.80 -10.36
CA ARG A 420 -22.05 -2.44 -9.97
C ARG A 420 -20.81 -2.45 -9.08
N VAL A 421 -19.83 -1.64 -9.46
CA VAL A 421 -18.56 -1.48 -8.74
C VAL A 421 -18.29 0.00 -8.50
N THR A 422 -17.56 0.31 -7.42
CA THR A 422 -17.18 1.67 -7.05
C THR A 422 -15.68 1.73 -6.81
N ALA A 423 -15.08 2.87 -7.13
CA ALA A 423 -13.68 3.16 -6.85
C ALA A 423 -13.59 4.20 -5.74
N SER A 424 -12.81 3.91 -4.69
CA SER A 424 -12.43 4.96 -3.73
C SER A 424 -11.42 5.90 -4.36
N ILE A 425 -11.43 7.17 -3.96
CA ILE A 425 -10.65 8.23 -4.58
C ILE A 425 -9.66 8.82 -3.57
N THR A 426 -8.41 8.93 -3.98
CA THR A 426 -7.37 9.72 -3.31
C THR A 426 -6.88 10.80 -4.26
N ILE A 427 -6.61 12.00 -3.75
CA ILE A 427 -6.21 13.15 -4.57
C ILE A 427 -4.93 13.76 -4.01
N HIS A 428 -3.93 13.95 -4.86
CA HIS A 428 -2.79 14.82 -4.61
C HIS A 428 -3.28 16.27 -4.58
N ALA A 429 -3.24 16.90 -3.41
CA ALA A 429 -3.78 18.24 -3.21
C ALA A 429 -2.81 19.11 -2.40
N GLY A 430 -2.90 20.43 -2.60
CA GLY A 430 -2.03 21.38 -1.90
C GLY A 430 -0.54 21.20 -2.24
N GLU A 431 -0.17 20.70 -3.42
CA GLU A 431 1.24 20.60 -3.85
C GLU A 431 1.77 21.91 -4.47
N LYS A 432 0.87 22.85 -4.76
CA LYS A 432 1.16 24.22 -5.20
C LYS A 432 0.26 25.20 -4.44
N GLN A 433 0.65 26.47 -4.42
CA GLN A 433 -0.19 27.55 -3.90
C GLN A 433 -1.34 27.86 -4.87
N ASP A 434 -2.46 27.17 -4.69
CA ASP A 434 -3.67 27.36 -5.49
C ASP A 434 -4.93 27.12 -4.62
N PRO A 435 -5.35 28.11 -3.82
CA PRO A 435 -6.48 27.96 -2.90
C PRO A 435 -7.80 27.66 -3.60
N GLN A 436 -7.96 28.07 -4.87
CA GLN A 436 -9.18 27.80 -5.62
C GLN A 436 -9.28 26.32 -6.00
N GLU A 437 -8.23 25.77 -6.62
CA GLU A 437 -8.19 24.34 -6.97
C GLU A 437 -8.34 23.48 -5.72
N LEU A 438 -7.67 23.85 -4.62
CA LEU A 438 -7.79 23.15 -3.34
C LEU A 438 -9.23 23.19 -2.81
N HIS A 439 -9.89 24.35 -2.85
CA HIS A 439 -11.27 24.48 -2.41
C HIS A 439 -12.22 23.59 -3.22
N GLU A 440 -12.05 23.54 -4.55
CA GLU A 440 -12.83 22.65 -5.43
C GLU A 440 -12.62 21.17 -5.08
N MET A 441 -11.38 20.77 -4.76
CA MET A 441 -11.09 19.41 -4.29
C MET A 441 -11.70 19.12 -2.91
N VAL A 442 -11.72 20.09 -2.00
CA VAL A 442 -12.35 19.95 -0.67
C VAL A 442 -13.85 19.74 -0.80
N LEU A 443 -14.52 20.47 -1.70
CA LEU A 443 -15.94 20.28 -2.01
C LEU A 443 -16.22 18.88 -2.58
N PHE A 444 -15.30 18.32 -3.36
CA PHE A 444 -15.42 16.94 -3.85
C PHE A 444 -15.36 15.90 -2.73
N ALA A 445 -14.62 16.19 -1.65
CA ALA A 445 -14.45 15.33 -0.46
C ALA A 445 -13.97 13.90 -0.79
N PRO A 446 -12.73 13.72 -1.28
CA PRO A 446 -12.15 12.41 -1.55
C PRO A 446 -12.04 11.55 -0.28
N GLU A 447 -11.84 10.25 -0.41
CA GLU A 447 -11.68 9.36 0.73
C GLU A 447 -10.33 9.56 1.44
N ARG A 448 -9.29 10.00 0.72
CA ARG A 448 -7.96 10.34 1.25
C ARG A 448 -7.31 11.49 0.48
N TRP A 449 -6.28 12.08 1.11
CA TRP A 449 -5.52 13.22 0.62
C TRP A 449 -4.03 12.90 0.56
N GLY A 450 -3.38 13.19 -0.55
CA GLY A 450 -1.92 13.19 -0.68
C GLY A 450 -1.33 14.57 -0.34
N HIS A 451 -0.28 14.60 0.48
CA HIS A 451 0.57 15.75 0.78
C HIS A 451 -0.06 16.86 1.63
N LEU A 452 -0.87 17.76 1.03
CA LEU A 452 -1.44 18.96 1.65
C LEU A 452 -0.42 20.03 2.12
N VAL A 453 0.71 20.19 1.44
CA VAL A 453 1.79 21.13 1.82
C VAL A 453 1.31 22.59 1.88
N PHE A 454 0.65 23.05 0.82
CA PHE A 454 0.17 24.42 0.63
C PHE A 454 -1.35 24.47 0.83
N THR A 455 -1.77 24.24 2.08
CA THR A 455 -3.19 24.21 2.47
C THR A 455 -3.50 25.36 3.42
N ASP A 456 -4.57 26.10 3.16
CA ASP A 456 -5.05 27.14 4.07
C ASP A 456 -5.80 26.54 5.28
N ASN A 457 -5.85 27.27 6.40
CA ASN A 457 -6.46 26.76 7.63
C ASN A 457 -7.95 26.40 7.47
N THR A 458 -8.70 27.08 6.58
CA THR A 458 -10.13 26.79 6.38
C THR A 458 -10.29 25.43 5.72
N SER A 459 -9.59 25.21 4.61
CA SER A 459 -9.55 23.91 3.92
C SER A 459 -9.03 22.80 4.83
N LEU A 460 -7.94 23.04 5.56
CA LEU A 460 -7.35 22.06 6.46
C LEU A 460 -8.29 21.69 7.61
N SER A 461 -9.00 22.67 8.19
CA SER A 461 -9.98 22.42 9.26
C SER A 461 -11.13 21.54 8.76
N ALA A 462 -11.63 21.79 7.56
CA ALA A 462 -12.69 20.98 6.95
C ALA A 462 -12.23 19.53 6.73
N ILE A 463 -11.02 19.34 6.23
CA ILE A 463 -10.41 18.01 6.02
C ILE A 463 -10.24 17.26 7.35
N LEU A 464 -9.71 17.94 8.37
CA LEU A 464 -9.47 17.36 9.69
C LEU A 464 -10.77 17.02 10.42
N ALA A 465 -11.78 17.90 10.38
CA ALA A 465 -13.09 17.67 10.98
C ALA A 465 -13.78 16.45 10.35
N ALA A 466 -13.64 16.29 9.02
CA ALA A 466 -14.19 15.13 8.30
C ALA A 466 -13.43 13.82 8.57
N GLN A 467 -12.31 13.84 9.29
CA GLN A 467 -11.45 12.68 9.57
C GLN A 467 -11.00 11.95 8.29
N GLN A 468 -10.87 12.67 7.17
CA GLN A 468 -10.33 12.12 5.93
C GLN A 468 -8.86 11.74 6.13
N GLY A 469 -8.44 10.60 5.55
CA GLY A 469 -7.06 10.13 5.69
C GLY A 469 -6.09 11.08 4.99
N ILE A 470 -5.03 11.50 5.69
CA ILE A 470 -3.96 12.35 5.12
C ILE A 470 -2.68 11.52 5.02
N GLU A 471 -2.19 11.36 3.79
CA GLU A 471 -1.00 10.62 3.42
C GLU A 471 0.20 11.59 3.40
N LEU A 472 1.02 11.56 4.44
CA LEU A 472 2.19 12.43 4.59
C LEU A 472 3.44 11.74 4.05
N CYS A 473 4.16 12.42 3.16
CA CYS A 473 5.33 11.89 2.48
C CYS A 473 6.54 12.80 2.77
N LEU A 474 7.09 12.71 3.99
CA LEU A 474 7.98 13.75 4.54
C LEU A 474 9.17 14.05 3.63
N THR A 475 9.88 13.04 3.14
CA THR A 475 11.04 13.27 2.25
C THR A 475 10.62 13.96 0.94
N SER A 476 9.53 13.50 0.31
CA SER A 476 8.96 14.12 -0.91
C SER A 476 8.59 15.58 -0.65
N ASN A 477 7.85 15.84 0.44
CA ASN A 477 7.39 17.16 0.85
C ASN A 477 8.55 18.11 1.19
N LEU A 478 9.62 17.64 1.84
CA LEU A 478 10.81 18.46 2.10
C LEU A 478 11.52 18.84 0.79
N LEU A 479 11.68 17.88 -0.12
CA LEU A 479 12.41 18.08 -1.36
C LEU A 479 11.65 18.91 -2.40
N THR A 480 10.31 18.95 -2.33
CA THR A 480 9.46 19.65 -3.30
C THR A 480 8.77 20.90 -2.74
N GLY A 481 8.41 20.89 -1.45
CA GLY A 481 7.68 21.96 -0.78
C GLY A 481 8.54 23.16 -0.36
N GLY A 482 9.86 23.07 -0.48
CA GLY A 482 10.78 24.16 -0.13
C GLY A 482 11.10 24.28 1.36
N HIS A 483 10.72 23.28 2.17
CA HIS A 483 11.11 23.19 3.57
C HIS A 483 12.59 22.82 3.69
N SER A 484 13.33 23.48 4.58
CA SER A 484 14.77 23.21 4.74
C SER A 484 15.03 22.08 5.72
N HIS A 485 14.16 21.90 6.72
CA HIS A 485 14.28 20.88 7.76
C HIS A 485 12.93 20.25 8.08
N VAL A 486 12.96 19.04 8.64
CA VAL A 486 11.74 18.34 9.08
C VAL A 486 10.91 19.14 10.07
N VAL A 487 11.55 19.93 10.94
CA VAL A 487 10.85 20.78 11.92
C VAL A 487 10.03 21.91 11.28
N ASP A 488 10.34 22.27 10.04
CA ASP A 488 9.63 23.30 9.27
C ASP A 488 8.46 22.71 8.46
N HIS A 489 8.31 21.38 8.48
CA HIS A 489 7.28 20.68 7.71
C HIS A 489 5.87 21.07 8.21
N HIS A 490 4.89 21.14 7.29
CA HIS A 490 3.52 21.57 7.58
C HIS A 490 2.77 20.68 8.60
N LEU A 491 3.31 19.50 8.91
CA LEU A 491 2.86 18.63 10.00
C LEU A 491 2.70 19.38 11.32
N GLY A 492 3.63 20.27 11.68
CA GLY A 492 3.53 21.05 12.92
C GLY A 492 2.28 21.93 12.97
N GLY A 493 2.02 22.67 11.89
CA GLY A 493 0.83 23.52 11.77
C GLY A 493 -0.47 22.71 11.75
N LEU A 494 -0.48 21.56 11.06
CA LEU A 494 -1.61 20.64 11.04
C LEU A 494 -1.97 20.14 12.44
N LEU A 495 -0.98 19.68 13.21
CA LEU A 495 -1.21 19.17 14.55
C LEU A 495 -1.62 20.27 15.52
N GLN A 496 -1.04 21.46 15.42
CA GLN A 496 -1.43 22.61 16.24
C GLN A 496 -2.88 23.03 15.96
N LEU A 497 -3.29 23.05 14.69
CA LEU A 497 -4.68 23.34 14.31
C LEU A 497 -5.61 22.28 14.88
N TRP A 498 -5.30 21.00 14.70
CA TRP A 498 -6.09 19.90 15.24
C TRP A 498 -6.26 19.99 16.76
N GLU A 499 -5.19 20.29 17.51
CA GLU A 499 -5.27 20.42 18.97
C GLU A 499 -6.25 21.51 19.45
N SER A 500 -6.51 22.52 18.62
CA SER A 500 -7.47 23.60 18.91
C SER A 500 -8.91 23.23 18.56
N MET A 501 -9.13 22.14 17.81
CA MET A 501 -10.44 21.72 17.33
C MET A 501 -11.16 20.86 18.37
N PRO A 502 -12.49 21.00 18.55
CA PRO A 502 -13.27 20.18 19.48
C PRO A 502 -13.23 18.69 19.14
N GLU A 503 -13.12 18.34 17.86
CA GLU A 503 -13.04 16.96 17.36
C GLU A 503 -11.78 16.23 17.85
N SER A 504 -10.76 16.95 18.32
CA SER A 504 -9.57 16.36 18.97
C SER A 504 -9.85 15.79 20.36
N ARG A 505 -11.08 15.90 20.85
CA ARG A 505 -11.54 15.42 22.15
C ARG A 505 -12.65 14.39 21.94
N GLY A 506 -12.36 13.14 22.29
CA GLY A 506 -13.31 12.01 22.23
C GLY A 506 -13.88 11.66 23.60
N GLY A 507 -15.15 11.26 23.63
CA GLY A 507 -15.78 10.62 24.78
C GLY A 507 -15.54 9.12 24.75
N VAL A 508 -14.82 8.59 25.73
CA VAL A 508 -14.74 7.14 25.99
C VAL A 508 -15.05 6.94 27.47
N GLU A 509 -15.96 6.01 27.79
CA GLU A 509 -16.24 5.64 29.18
C GLU A 509 -14.94 5.15 29.85
N GLU A 510 -14.68 5.57 31.09
CA GLU A 510 -13.52 5.16 31.88
C GLU A 510 -13.49 3.63 32.03
N GLY A 511 -12.73 2.97 31.17
CA GLY A 511 -12.41 1.54 31.24
C GLY A 511 -10.96 1.31 31.64
N THR A 512 -10.65 0.11 32.13
CA THR A 512 -9.30 -0.34 32.51
C THR A 512 -8.38 -0.62 31.31
N ASN A 513 -8.47 0.16 30.23
CA ASN A 513 -7.68 -0.06 29.01
C ASN A 513 -6.27 0.53 29.16
N SER A 514 -5.23 -0.19 28.70
CA SER A 514 -3.85 0.25 28.87
C SER A 514 -3.50 1.51 28.05
N PHE A 515 -4.21 1.78 26.94
CA PHE A 515 -3.96 2.92 26.05
C PHE A 515 -5.25 3.69 25.68
N PRO A 516 -5.72 4.63 26.52
CA PRO A 516 -6.99 5.33 26.30
C PRO A 516 -7.05 6.13 24.98
N CYS A 517 -5.98 6.86 24.67
CA CYS A 517 -5.88 7.68 23.45
C CYS A 517 -5.93 6.82 22.17
N TYR A 518 -5.30 5.65 22.20
CA TYR A 518 -5.36 4.68 21.11
C TYR A 518 -6.80 4.21 20.85
N VAL A 519 -7.51 3.79 21.90
CA VAL A 519 -8.87 3.27 21.78
C VAL A 519 -9.84 4.34 21.27
N ALA A 520 -9.73 5.57 21.78
CA ALA A 520 -10.51 6.71 21.30
C ALA A 520 -10.25 6.98 19.81
N THR A 521 -8.98 6.97 19.40
CA THR A 521 -8.58 7.20 18.00
C THR A 521 -9.06 6.08 17.08
N GLU A 522 -8.92 4.82 17.51
CA GLU A 522 -9.37 3.65 16.75
C GLU A 522 -10.88 3.71 16.49
N ALA A 523 -11.67 4.05 17.52
CA ALA A 523 -13.12 4.19 17.40
C ALA A 523 -13.52 5.25 16.36
N VAL A 524 -12.88 6.43 16.40
CA VAL A 524 -13.14 7.52 15.44
C VAL A 524 -12.74 7.13 14.01
N ARG A 525 -11.55 6.54 13.83
CA ARG A 525 -11.08 6.09 12.50
C ARG A 525 -11.96 4.98 11.93
N LEU A 526 -12.46 4.07 12.77
CA LEU A 526 -13.38 3.01 12.37
C LEU A 526 -14.75 3.58 11.99
N ALA A 527 -15.28 4.55 12.74
CA ALA A 527 -16.52 5.24 12.39
C ALA A 527 -16.42 5.96 11.03
N HIS A 528 -15.30 6.65 10.76
CA HIS A 528 -15.04 7.26 9.46
C HIS A 528 -14.96 6.22 8.33
N ARG A 529 -14.26 5.10 8.56
CA ARG A 529 -14.18 3.98 7.60
C ARG A 529 -15.57 3.42 7.27
N GLU A 530 -16.43 3.28 8.28
CA GLU A 530 -17.81 2.82 8.08
C GLU A 530 -18.65 3.83 7.30
N ALA A 531 -18.53 5.12 7.59
CA ALA A 531 -19.18 6.18 6.83
C ALA A 531 -18.72 6.21 5.36
N ARG A 532 -17.42 5.95 5.11
CA ARG A 532 -16.88 5.78 3.75
C ARG A 532 -17.52 4.59 3.03
N ALA A 533 -17.66 3.44 3.69
CA ALA A 533 -18.31 2.28 3.08
C ALA A 533 -19.76 2.59 2.66
N MET A 534 -20.46 3.44 3.42
CA MET A 534 -21.82 3.87 3.13
C MET A 534 -21.95 4.80 1.92
N ARG A 535 -20.95 5.67 1.69
CA ARG A 535 -20.90 6.55 0.50
C ARG A 535 -20.95 5.76 -0.81
N ARG A 536 -20.39 4.55 -0.84
CA ARG A 536 -20.41 3.64 -2.00
C ARG A 536 -21.82 3.15 -2.37
N CYS A 537 -22.77 3.21 -1.44
CA CYS A 537 -24.17 2.80 -1.64
C CYS A 537 -25.12 4.00 -1.78
N GLY A 538 -24.61 5.20 -2.09
CA GLY A 538 -25.43 6.40 -2.24
C GLY A 538 -25.85 7.05 -0.92
N GLY A 539 -25.18 6.73 0.20
CA GLY A 539 -25.34 7.44 1.46
C GLY A 539 -25.00 8.94 1.32
N PRO A 540 -25.59 9.82 2.16
CA PRO A 540 -25.37 11.26 2.07
C PRO A 540 -23.88 11.61 2.23
N ILE A 541 -23.42 12.56 1.42
CA ILE A 541 -22.12 13.22 1.60
C ILE A 541 -22.32 14.25 2.70
N THR A 542 -22.33 13.82 3.95
CA THR A 542 -22.21 14.77 5.06
C THR A 542 -20.73 15.12 5.17
N VAL A 543 -20.34 16.24 4.56
CA VAL A 543 -19.32 17.08 5.22
C VAL A 543 -19.95 17.35 6.58
N SER A 544 -19.31 16.88 7.65
CA SER A 544 -19.75 17.21 9.00
C SER A 544 -19.91 18.73 9.05
N GLU A 545 -21.14 19.25 9.04
CA GLU A 545 -21.36 20.60 9.55
C GLU A 545 -20.80 20.56 10.96
N SER A 546 -19.90 21.51 11.26
CA SER A 546 -19.39 21.71 12.61
C SER A 546 -20.57 21.63 13.56
N SER A 547 -20.55 20.69 14.51
CA SER A 547 -21.62 20.53 15.48
C SER A 547 -21.87 21.91 16.10
N GLU A 548 -22.97 22.55 15.71
CA GLU A 548 -23.36 23.82 16.30
C GLU A 548 -23.67 23.55 17.76
N THR A 549 -22.81 24.09 18.62
CA THR A 549 -23.04 24.25 20.06
C THR A 549 -23.28 22.96 20.83
N ALA A 550 -22.21 22.20 21.09
CA ALA A 550 -22.16 21.48 22.37
C ALA A 550 -22.21 22.54 23.49
N ASN A 551 -23.32 22.57 24.22
CA ASN A 551 -23.53 23.45 25.36
C ASN A 551 -22.31 23.42 26.30
N ALA A 552 -21.72 24.59 26.55
CA ALA A 552 -20.54 24.78 27.40
C ALA A 552 -20.81 24.58 28.91
N ASP A 553 -21.82 23.79 29.28
CA ASP A 553 -22.34 23.75 30.65
C ASP A 553 -22.58 22.33 31.23
N SER A 554 -22.01 21.28 30.62
CA SER A 554 -21.92 19.96 31.27
C SER A 554 -20.50 19.75 31.81
N GLY A 555 -20.38 19.70 33.14
CA GLY A 555 -19.13 19.64 33.87
C GLY A 555 -18.12 18.59 33.39
N ASP A 556 -16.87 19.05 33.31
CA ASP A 556 -15.59 18.38 33.55
C ASP A 556 -15.59 16.83 33.61
N THR A 557 -16.00 16.18 32.52
CA THR A 557 -15.62 14.80 32.24
C THR A 557 -14.36 14.85 31.40
N ALA A 558 -13.28 14.23 31.88
CA ALA A 558 -11.97 14.27 31.23
C ALA A 558 -12.04 13.63 29.83
N SER A 559 -12.25 14.43 28.79
CA SER A 559 -12.30 13.96 27.41
C SER A 559 -10.92 13.44 26.97
N THR A 560 -10.88 12.25 26.36
CA THR A 560 -9.64 11.63 25.89
C THR A 560 -9.20 12.25 24.56
N PHE A 561 -7.90 12.46 24.36
CA PHE A 561 -7.37 12.97 23.10
C PHE A 561 -7.57 11.98 21.94
N VAL A 562 -8.00 12.47 20.78
CA VAL A 562 -8.09 11.71 19.52
C VAL A 562 -7.04 12.24 18.56
N LEU A 563 -6.25 11.36 17.95
CA LEU A 563 -5.27 11.77 16.93
C LEU A 563 -5.97 12.13 15.62
N PRO A 564 -5.41 13.08 14.84
CA PRO A 564 -5.91 13.30 13.49
C PRO A 564 -5.64 12.07 12.62
N ASN A 565 -6.42 11.91 11.55
CA ASN A 565 -6.33 10.75 10.66
C ASN A 565 -5.14 10.84 9.69
N ILE A 566 -3.91 10.93 10.22
CA ILE A 566 -2.66 10.98 9.45
C ILE A 566 -1.97 9.61 9.37
N SER A 567 -1.18 9.40 8.32
CA SER A 567 -0.30 8.26 8.07
C SER A 567 0.93 8.68 7.27
N PHE A 568 2.02 7.90 7.32
CA PHE A 568 3.29 8.22 6.65
C PHE A 568 3.57 7.22 5.51
N HIS A 569 4.03 7.71 4.37
CA HIS A 569 4.23 6.90 3.17
C HIS A 569 5.47 7.29 2.39
N THR A 570 5.91 6.40 1.51
CA THR A 570 7.20 6.56 0.85
C THR A 570 7.19 7.49 -0.36
N ASP A 571 6.06 7.60 -1.06
CA ASP A 571 5.83 8.36 -2.32
C ASP A 571 7.05 8.44 -3.24
N ASP A 572 7.05 7.73 -4.35
CA ASP A 572 8.18 7.72 -5.30
C ASP A 572 9.53 7.38 -4.64
N ARG A 573 9.55 6.29 -3.85
CA ARG A 573 10.71 5.91 -3.03
C ARG A 573 12.04 5.85 -3.81
N GLY A 574 11.97 5.47 -5.08
CA GLY A 574 13.12 5.34 -5.97
C GLY A 574 13.65 6.69 -6.43
N VAL A 575 12.75 7.65 -6.68
CA VAL A 575 13.10 9.04 -7.00
C VAL A 575 13.74 9.71 -5.78
N PHE A 576 13.20 9.51 -4.57
CA PHE A 576 13.67 10.21 -3.38
C PHE A 576 14.73 9.46 -2.55
N GLY A 577 14.98 8.17 -2.83
CA GLY A 577 15.98 7.37 -2.12
C GLY A 577 15.60 7.06 -0.66
N THR A 578 14.31 6.96 -0.39
CA THR A 578 13.75 6.72 0.95
C THR A 578 13.23 5.29 1.12
N THR A 579 12.95 4.91 2.35
CA THR A 579 12.23 3.69 2.71
C THR A 579 11.22 4.05 3.81
N LEU A 580 10.23 3.21 4.06
CA LEU A 580 9.21 3.56 5.05
C LEU A 580 9.80 3.65 6.45
N SER A 581 10.78 2.81 6.81
CA SER A 581 11.52 2.97 8.08
C SER A 581 12.28 4.30 8.15
N LYS A 582 12.82 4.80 7.04
CA LYS A 582 13.45 6.14 6.97
C LYS A 582 12.42 7.26 7.11
N GLU A 583 11.25 7.17 6.50
CA GLU A 583 10.15 8.14 6.68
C GLU A 583 9.71 8.22 8.14
N LEU A 584 9.50 7.08 8.80
CA LEU A 584 9.13 7.06 10.22
C LEU A 584 10.25 7.59 11.12
N HIS A 585 11.51 7.26 10.80
CA HIS A 585 12.66 7.83 11.51
C HIS A 585 12.71 9.36 11.34
N LEU A 586 12.50 9.87 10.13
CA LEU A 586 12.43 11.30 9.85
C LEU A 586 11.26 11.96 10.61
N ALA A 587 10.09 11.33 10.63
CA ALA A 587 8.93 11.79 11.39
C ALA A 587 9.26 11.92 12.89
N SER A 588 10.00 10.95 13.45
CA SER A 588 10.38 10.94 14.87
C SER A 588 11.22 12.15 15.30
N GLN A 589 11.88 12.82 14.36
CA GLN A 589 12.69 14.02 14.61
C GLN A 589 11.82 15.30 14.70
N HIS A 590 10.54 15.24 14.32
CA HIS A 590 9.63 16.37 14.40
C HIS A 590 9.09 16.52 15.85
N PRO A 591 9.19 17.70 16.50
CA PRO A 591 8.78 17.88 17.90
C PRO A 591 7.32 17.50 18.19
N ALA A 592 6.41 17.83 17.27
CA ALA A 592 5.00 17.47 17.39
C ALA A 592 4.75 15.95 17.38
N ILE A 593 5.61 15.13 16.77
CA ILE A 593 5.54 13.67 16.88
C ILE A 593 5.90 13.20 18.28
N GLY A 594 6.86 13.87 18.94
CA GLY A 594 7.17 13.57 20.34
C GLY A 594 5.98 13.78 21.27
N GLN A 595 5.19 14.84 21.04
CA GLN A 595 3.96 15.11 21.79
C GLN A 595 2.88 14.05 21.53
N LEU A 596 2.66 13.68 20.26
CA LEU A 596 1.72 12.60 19.92
C LEU A 596 2.14 11.25 20.51
N CYS A 597 3.44 10.95 20.47
CA CYS A 597 4.03 9.76 21.06
C CYS A 597 3.68 9.66 22.55
N ASN A 598 3.98 10.70 23.32
CA ASN A 598 3.68 10.75 24.74
C ASN A 598 2.18 10.58 25.04
N ARG A 599 1.28 11.14 24.22
CA ARG A 599 -0.18 10.98 24.39
C ARG A 599 -0.66 9.56 24.05
N LEU A 600 -0.21 9.01 22.93
CA LEU A 600 -0.70 7.73 22.42
C LEU A 600 -0.20 6.54 23.26
N THR A 601 1.01 6.64 23.82
CA THR A 601 1.62 5.59 24.65
C THR A 601 1.37 5.76 26.16
N ALA A 602 0.66 6.81 26.59
CA ALA A 602 0.35 7.02 27.99
C ALA A 602 -0.61 5.95 28.53
N THR A 603 -0.28 5.39 29.71
CA THR A 603 -1.11 4.39 30.41
C THR A 603 -1.89 5.02 31.57
N VAL A 604 -3.02 4.40 31.93
CA VAL A 604 -3.91 4.89 33.01
C VAL A 604 -3.20 4.98 34.37
N ALA A 605 -2.21 4.11 34.62
CA ALA A 605 -1.42 4.12 35.87
C ALA A 605 -0.25 5.14 35.88
N GLY A 606 0.04 5.77 34.73
CA GLY A 606 1.19 6.68 34.55
C GLY A 606 0.87 8.16 34.71
N VAL A 607 -0.38 8.54 34.97
CA VAL A 607 -0.78 9.94 35.20
C VAL A 607 -0.38 10.34 36.63
N THR A 608 0.91 10.49 36.87
CA THR A 608 1.39 11.31 37.99
C THR A 608 1.69 12.71 37.46
N ASN A 609 1.03 13.67 38.09
CA ASN A 609 1.08 15.10 37.80
C ASN A 609 2.50 15.61 37.47
N GLY A 610 2.62 16.43 36.42
CA GLY A 610 3.57 17.55 36.41
C GLY A 610 4.62 17.60 35.31
N ASP A 611 5.44 16.56 35.09
CA ASP A 611 6.77 16.78 34.46
C ASP A 611 7.06 15.98 33.17
N ALA A 612 6.17 15.10 32.71
CA ALA A 612 6.43 14.22 31.56
C ALA A 612 6.37 14.89 30.17
N ALA A 613 5.85 16.12 30.06
CA ALA A 613 5.72 16.82 28.78
C ALA A 613 7.05 17.38 28.21
N SER A 614 8.14 17.30 28.99
CA SER A 614 9.44 17.91 28.65
C SER A 614 10.52 16.92 28.20
N GLN A 615 10.29 15.61 28.31
CA GLN A 615 11.29 14.59 27.98
C GLN A 615 11.11 14.10 26.55
N THR A 616 12.19 14.13 25.78
CA THR A 616 12.27 13.53 24.45
C THR A 616 11.96 12.04 24.55
N PRO A 617 11.03 11.48 23.75
CA PRO A 617 10.68 10.06 23.84
C PRO A 617 11.89 9.16 23.56
N SER A 618 11.97 8.04 24.30
CA SER A 618 13.01 7.04 24.05
C SER A 618 12.79 6.33 22.70
N ALA A 619 13.83 5.70 22.15
CA ALA A 619 13.73 4.88 20.94
C ALA A 619 12.67 3.76 21.08
N ALA A 620 12.58 3.15 22.27
CA ALA A 620 11.57 2.14 22.58
C ALA A 620 10.14 2.72 22.56
N THR A 621 9.95 3.90 23.15
CA THR A 621 8.66 4.60 23.17
C THR A 621 8.22 5.00 21.76
N LEU A 622 9.16 5.47 20.93
CA LEU A 622 8.91 5.79 19.52
C LEU A 622 8.57 4.54 18.71
N ALA A 623 9.31 3.45 18.86
CA ALA A 623 9.00 2.19 18.17
C ALA A 623 7.59 1.69 18.53
N HIS A 624 7.21 1.79 19.81
CA HIS A 624 5.86 1.47 20.25
C HIS A 624 4.80 2.39 19.64
N PHE A 625 5.04 3.71 19.66
CA PHE A 625 4.17 4.70 19.04
C PHE A 625 3.93 4.39 17.56
N PHE A 626 4.99 4.12 16.80
CA PHE A 626 4.85 3.80 15.37
C PHE A 626 4.13 2.48 15.14
N TRP A 627 4.35 1.46 15.98
CA TRP A 627 3.56 0.23 15.89
C TRP A 627 2.05 0.48 16.07
N LEU A 628 1.67 1.30 17.07
CA LEU A 628 0.27 1.70 17.28
C LEU A 628 -0.27 2.54 16.12
N LEU A 629 0.53 3.48 15.60
CA LEU A 629 0.14 4.34 14.49
C LEU A 629 -0.08 3.56 13.19
N GLU A 630 0.82 2.62 12.86
CA GLU A 630 0.69 1.74 11.69
C GLU A 630 -0.55 0.85 11.79
N ARG A 631 -0.86 0.34 12.99
CA ARG A 631 -2.11 -0.40 13.24
C ARG A 631 -3.34 0.48 12.99
N LEU A 632 -3.34 1.73 13.45
CA LEU A 632 -4.41 2.71 13.20
C LEU A 632 -4.51 3.09 11.71
N SER A 633 -3.42 3.01 10.95
CA SER A 633 -3.41 3.29 9.49
C SER A 633 -4.17 2.23 8.69
N LEU A 634 -4.39 1.02 9.22
CA LEU A 634 -5.22 -0.01 8.58
C LEU A 634 -6.66 0.47 8.30
N ALA A 635 -7.18 1.41 9.08
CA ALA A 635 -8.50 2.00 8.84
C ALA A 635 -8.56 2.78 7.51
N GLN A 636 -7.43 3.29 7.03
CA GLN A 636 -7.35 4.12 5.81
C GLN A 636 -7.28 3.29 4.52
N VAL A 637 -6.90 2.01 4.58
CA VAL A 637 -6.83 1.11 3.40
C VAL A 637 -8.18 1.08 2.69
N PHE A 638 -8.21 1.26 1.36
CA PHE A 638 -9.44 1.29 0.56
C PHE A 638 -10.05 -0.09 0.46
N GLU A 639 -11.23 -0.26 1.04
CA GLU A 639 -11.91 -1.55 1.18
C GLU A 639 -12.00 -2.30 -0.14
N LEU A 640 -11.96 -3.63 -0.07
CA LEU A 640 -12.23 -4.54 -1.18
C LEU A 640 -13.56 -4.17 -1.88
N PRO A 641 -13.77 -4.54 -3.15
CA PRO A 641 -15.05 -4.31 -3.80
C PRO A 641 -16.20 -4.94 -2.97
N LEU A 642 -17.31 -4.22 -2.82
CA LEU A 642 -18.44 -4.66 -1.98
C LEU A 642 -18.91 -6.10 -2.28
N PRO A 643 -19.03 -6.53 -3.56
CA PRO A 643 -19.36 -7.92 -3.89
C PRO A 643 -18.36 -8.95 -3.34
N VAL A 644 -17.08 -8.62 -3.28
CA VAL A 644 -16.02 -9.48 -2.73
C VAL A 644 -16.19 -9.62 -1.24
N GLN A 645 -16.39 -8.50 -0.52
CA GLN A 645 -16.63 -8.54 0.93
C GLN A 645 -17.87 -9.35 1.27
N LEU A 646 -18.97 -9.13 0.52
CA LEU A 646 -20.23 -9.85 0.71
C LEU A 646 -20.05 -11.35 0.55
N LEU A 647 -19.45 -11.79 -0.55
CA LEU A 647 -19.21 -13.20 -0.83
C LEU A 647 -18.23 -13.82 0.16
N ALA A 648 -17.14 -13.12 0.49
CA ALA A 648 -16.14 -13.60 1.43
C ALA A 648 -16.70 -13.75 2.85
N ALA A 649 -17.43 -12.75 3.36
CA ALA A 649 -18.06 -12.83 4.67
C ALA A 649 -19.11 -13.96 4.75
N ALA A 650 -19.93 -14.13 3.70
CA ALA A 650 -20.91 -15.22 3.61
C ALA A 650 -20.25 -16.61 3.67
N LEU A 651 -19.13 -16.78 2.97
CA LEU A 651 -18.37 -18.03 2.96
C LEU A 651 -17.57 -18.23 4.25
N HIS A 652 -17.11 -17.17 4.91
CA HIS A 652 -16.34 -17.29 6.14
C HIS A 652 -17.22 -17.77 7.32
N ASP A 653 -18.40 -17.18 7.48
CA ASP A 653 -19.34 -17.51 8.56
C ASP A 653 -19.90 -18.92 8.46
N SER A 654 -20.18 -19.39 7.23
CA SER A 654 -20.73 -20.73 6.98
C SER A 654 -19.84 -21.88 7.49
N TYR A 655 -18.55 -21.62 7.73
CA TYR A 655 -17.57 -22.62 8.15
C TYR A 655 -16.94 -22.35 9.53
N SER A 656 -17.16 -21.17 10.13
CA SER A 656 -16.56 -20.77 11.41
C SER A 656 -17.38 -21.15 12.65
N CYS A 657 -18.37 -22.05 12.53
CA CYS A 657 -19.16 -22.61 13.64
C CYS A 657 -18.38 -23.48 14.65
N VAL A 658 -17.06 -23.31 14.78
CA VAL A 658 -16.21 -24.05 15.72
C VAL A 658 -15.49 -23.09 16.67
N SER A 659 -16.11 -22.90 17.83
CA SER A 659 -15.54 -22.49 19.14
C SER A 659 -14.15 -21.82 19.14
N GLU A 660 -14.08 -20.51 18.90
CA GLU A 660 -13.09 -19.62 19.52
C GLU A 660 -13.78 -18.43 20.19
N PRO A 661 -13.34 -17.97 21.40
CA PRO A 661 -13.98 -16.86 22.11
C PRO A 661 -13.73 -15.46 21.51
N ALA A 662 -13.21 -15.35 20.29
CA ALA A 662 -13.21 -14.10 19.52
C ALA A 662 -14.61 -13.74 18.97
N ALA A 663 -15.57 -14.65 19.16
CA ALA A 663 -16.96 -14.61 18.69
C ALA A 663 -17.88 -13.51 19.28
N ALA A 664 -17.35 -12.46 19.91
CA ALA A 664 -18.15 -11.28 20.26
C ALA A 664 -18.29 -10.29 19.09
N TYR A 665 -17.36 -10.29 18.13
CA TYR A 665 -17.32 -9.32 17.02
C TYR A 665 -17.63 -9.91 15.64
N GLU A 666 -17.58 -11.24 15.49
CA GLU A 666 -17.71 -11.94 14.19
C GLU A 666 -19.16 -12.38 13.87
N GLY A 667 -20.07 -12.44 14.84
CA GLY A 667 -21.43 -12.98 14.65
C GLY A 667 -22.43 -12.13 13.85
N CYS A 668 -21.99 -11.09 13.14
CA CYS A 668 -22.89 -10.04 12.63
C CYS A 668 -23.22 -10.12 11.12
N ALA A 669 -22.48 -10.90 10.31
CA ALA A 669 -22.74 -11.01 8.87
C ALA A 669 -23.90 -11.99 8.55
N LEU A 670 -24.08 -13.05 9.36
CA LEU A 670 -25.21 -14.00 9.30
C LEU A 670 -26.61 -13.36 9.30
N GLY A 671 -26.82 -12.28 10.06
CA GLY A 671 -28.16 -11.66 10.20
C GLY A 671 -28.72 -11.03 8.92
N VAL A 672 -27.88 -10.70 7.93
CA VAL A 672 -28.32 -10.12 6.65
C VAL A 672 -28.57 -11.18 5.59
N LEU A 673 -27.81 -12.28 5.64
CA LEU A 673 -27.97 -13.40 4.73
C LEU A 673 -29.19 -14.26 5.07
N GLN A 674 -29.74 -14.14 6.28
CA GLN A 674 -31.00 -14.79 6.68
C GLN A 674 -32.26 -14.07 6.16
N GLY A 675 -32.16 -12.79 5.78
CA GLY A 675 -33.29 -11.98 5.30
C GLY A 675 -33.38 -11.85 3.78
N ALA A 676 -32.27 -11.97 3.07
CA ALA A 676 -32.30 -12.23 1.64
C ALA A 676 -32.71 -13.69 1.48
N GLU A 677 -33.91 -13.96 0.95
CA GLU A 677 -34.27 -15.32 0.53
C GLU A 677 -33.07 -15.97 -0.16
N MET A 678 -32.74 -17.21 0.20
CA MET A 678 -31.65 -17.99 -0.40
C MET A 678 -31.86 -18.16 -1.91
N GLY A 679 -31.73 -17.09 -2.69
CA GLY A 679 -31.53 -17.14 -4.11
C GLY A 679 -30.25 -17.93 -4.35
N ASP A 680 -30.17 -18.62 -5.48
CA ASP A 680 -29.01 -19.44 -5.80
C ASP A 680 -27.81 -18.54 -6.13
N TRP A 681 -27.03 -18.15 -5.12
CA TRP A 681 -25.79 -17.36 -5.25
C TRP A 681 -24.72 -18.06 -6.11
N ARG A 682 -24.95 -19.33 -6.49
CA ARG A 682 -24.09 -20.08 -7.39
C ARG A 682 -24.16 -19.58 -8.81
N ASP A 683 -25.31 -19.06 -9.20
CA ASP A 683 -25.50 -18.46 -10.50
C ASP A 683 -25.02 -17.00 -10.49
N TRP A 684 -24.25 -16.63 -11.52
CA TRP A 684 -23.67 -15.30 -11.65
C TRP A 684 -24.75 -14.22 -11.74
N GLU A 685 -25.80 -14.42 -12.55
CA GLU A 685 -26.87 -13.42 -12.73
C GLU A 685 -27.60 -13.14 -11.40
N SER A 686 -27.85 -14.20 -10.63
CA SER A 686 -28.45 -14.09 -9.30
C SER A 686 -27.54 -13.36 -8.32
N PHE A 687 -26.24 -13.65 -8.32
CA PHE A 687 -25.26 -12.92 -7.51
C PHE A 687 -25.20 -11.43 -7.86
N VAL A 688 -25.18 -11.09 -9.16
CA VAL A 688 -25.19 -9.71 -9.65
C VAL A 688 -26.43 -8.97 -9.17
N ARG A 689 -27.62 -9.56 -9.33
CA ARG A 689 -28.89 -8.94 -8.89
C ARG A 689 -28.87 -8.59 -7.41
N VAL A 690 -28.37 -9.48 -6.56
CA VAL A 690 -28.30 -9.21 -5.11
C VAL A 690 -27.28 -8.11 -4.80
N CYS A 691 -26.09 -8.16 -5.39
CA CYS A 691 -25.07 -7.13 -5.19
C CYS A 691 -25.58 -5.74 -5.61
N ASN A 692 -26.23 -5.66 -6.77
CA ASN A 692 -26.78 -4.42 -7.29
C ASN A 692 -27.93 -3.90 -6.42
N SER A 693 -28.79 -4.80 -5.90
CA SER A 693 -29.85 -4.44 -4.95
C SER A 693 -29.29 -3.84 -3.67
N ILE A 694 -28.26 -4.46 -3.08
CA ILE A 694 -27.57 -3.94 -1.88
C ILE A 694 -26.93 -2.59 -2.17
N ALA A 695 -26.27 -2.43 -3.32
CA ALA A 695 -25.63 -1.18 -3.71
C ALA A 695 -26.63 -0.05 -4.05
N ALA A 696 -27.85 -0.40 -4.47
CA ALA A 696 -28.92 0.53 -4.83
C ALA A 696 -29.86 0.87 -3.67
N SER A 697 -29.88 0.06 -2.60
CA SER A 697 -30.72 0.32 -1.43
C SER A 697 -30.22 1.59 -0.74
N PRO A 698 -30.98 2.70 -0.77
CA PRO A 698 -30.66 3.84 0.08
C PRO A 698 -30.75 3.31 1.50
N VAL A 699 -29.68 3.50 2.27
CA VAL A 699 -29.78 3.17 3.69
C VAL A 699 -30.73 4.18 4.30
N ASP A 700 -31.97 3.75 4.48
CA ASP A 700 -32.99 4.49 5.19
C ASP A 700 -32.47 4.76 6.60
N ALA A 701 -32.13 6.02 6.87
CA ALA A 701 -31.78 6.55 8.18
C ALA A 701 -32.92 6.38 9.22
N THR A 702 -34.05 5.79 8.82
CA THR A 702 -35.24 5.49 9.61
C THR A 702 -35.35 4.02 10.05
N THR A 703 -34.44 3.14 9.62
CA THR A 703 -34.35 1.79 10.21
C THR A 703 -33.92 1.90 11.67
N ALA A 704 -34.51 1.07 12.54
CA ALA A 704 -34.38 1.20 14.00
C ALA A 704 -32.92 1.47 14.45
N PRO A 705 -32.69 2.39 15.42
CA PRO A 705 -31.36 2.89 15.80
C PRO A 705 -30.38 1.84 16.35
N SER A 706 -30.73 0.55 16.33
CA SER A 706 -29.97 -0.57 16.87
C SER A 706 -29.26 -1.44 15.83
N VAL A 707 -29.43 -1.25 14.52
CA VAL A 707 -28.81 -2.13 13.49
C VAL A 707 -27.85 -1.37 12.58
N THR A 708 -26.55 -1.66 12.70
CA THR A 708 -25.52 -1.13 11.80
C THR A 708 -25.77 -1.59 10.34
N PRO A 709 -25.69 -0.69 9.35
CA PRO A 709 -25.88 -1.03 7.94
C PRO A 709 -24.94 -2.14 7.46
N LEU A 710 -25.37 -2.93 6.45
CA LEU A 710 -24.55 -4.03 5.92
C LEU A 710 -23.18 -3.57 5.39
N PRO A 711 -23.06 -2.52 4.55
CA PRO A 711 -21.76 -2.07 4.05
C PRO A 711 -20.76 -1.71 5.16
N SER A 712 -21.24 -1.07 6.23
CA SER A 712 -20.43 -0.75 7.41
C SER A 712 -19.94 -2.01 8.12
N ARG A 713 -20.80 -3.02 8.30
CA ARG A 713 -20.41 -4.30 8.91
C ARG A 713 -19.38 -5.06 8.07
N LEU A 714 -19.55 -5.09 6.75
CA LEU A 714 -18.60 -5.73 5.84
C LEU A 714 -17.24 -5.01 5.84
N SER A 715 -17.26 -3.67 5.86
CA SER A 715 -16.03 -2.87 5.99
C SER A 715 -15.30 -3.11 7.32
N ARG A 716 -16.05 -3.27 8.42
CA ARG A 716 -15.53 -3.63 9.74
C ARG A 716 -14.96 -5.05 9.76
N TRP A 717 -15.61 -6.02 9.11
CA TRP A 717 -15.09 -7.38 8.96
C TRP A 717 -13.72 -7.40 8.27
N GLU A 718 -13.58 -6.68 7.16
CA GLU A 718 -12.30 -6.61 6.45
C GLU A 718 -11.21 -5.94 7.30
N TRP A 719 -11.55 -4.87 8.01
CA TRP A 719 -10.62 -4.20 8.93
C TRP A 719 -10.17 -5.15 10.06
N ALA A 720 -11.10 -5.91 10.64
CA ALA A 720 -10.79 -6.88 11.69
C ALA A 720 -9.87 -7.99 11.17
N TRP A 721 -10.08 -8.46 9.94
CA TRP A 721 -9.21 -9.42 9.28
C TRP A 721 -7.77 -8.89 9.10
N LEU A 722 -7.61 -7.69 8.52
CA LEU A 722 -6.29 -7.07 8.34
C LEU A 722 -5.61 -6.81 9.68
N THR A 723 -6.37 -6.37 10.68
CA THR A 723 -5.87 -6.13 12.04
C THR A 723 -5.39 -7.43 12.69
N LYS A 724 -6.10 -8.55 12.49
CA LYS A 724 -5.66 -9.87 12.96
C LYS A 724 -4.36 -10.31 12.26
N CYS A 725 -4.21 -10.02 10.97
CA CYS A 725 -2.96 -10.27 10.24
C CYS A 725 -1.79 -9.42 10.79
N PHE A 726 -2.04 -8.15 11.11
CA PHE A 726 -1.06 -7.24 11.69
C PHE A 726 -0.65 -7.66 13.10
N ASP A 727 -1.62 -8.01 13.94
CA ASP A 727 -1.43 -8.44 15.31
C ASP A 727 -0.63 -9.75 15.40
N ARG A 728 -0.84 -10.66 14.43
CA ARG A 728 -0.12 -11.94 14.31
C ARG A 728 1.14 -11.84 13.45
N TYR A 729 1.62 -10.64 13.15
CA TYR A 729 2.79 -10.46 12.31
C TYR A 729 4.07 -11.10 12.87
N TYR A 730 4.16 -11.25 14.20
CA TYR A 730 5.32 -11.86 14.87
C TYR A 730 5.11 -13.33 15.26
N ASP A 731 3.93 -13.90 14.97
CA ASP A 731 3.70 -15.35 14.99
C ASP A 731 4.38 -15.99 13.77
#